data_AF-A0A8C0TQ11-F1
#
_entry.id   AF-A0A8C0TQ11-F1
#
_cell.length_a   1.000
_cell.length_b   1.000
_cell.length_c   1.000
_cell.angle_alpha   90.00
_cell.angle_beta   90.00
_cell.angle_gamma   90.00
#
_symmetry.space_group_name_H-M   'P 1'
#
loop_
_entity.id
_entity.type
_entity.pdbx_description
1 polymer ?
#
loop_
_entity_poly.entity_id
_entity_poly.type
_entity_poly.pdbx_seq_one_letter_code
_entity_poly.pdbx_strand_id
1 'polypeptide(L)'
;MAKSSSLNVRVVEGRALPAKDVSGSSDPYCIVKVDDEVVARTATVWRSLSPFWGEEYTVHLPLDFHHLAFYVLDEDTVGHDDIIGKISLSREAITADPRGIDSWINLSRVDPDAEVQGEICLDVQMLEDTRGRCLRCHVLQARDLAPRDITGTSDPFARVFWGSQSLETSTIKKTRFPHWDEVLELREMPGAPAPLRVELWDWDMVGKNDFLGMVEFPPQVLQQNAPSGWFRLLPFPRAEEDSGGTLGALRLKVRLSEDRILPSGYYQPLTELLMASVLEPAEEDAASPLAVLEELTLGDCRQDLATKLVKLFLGKGLAGPFLDYLTRREVMRTTDPNTLFRSNSLASKAMEQFMKLVGMPYLHEVLKPVITRVFEEKKYMELDPCKMDLGRTRRISFKGTPSEEHVRDASLGLLTGYLGPIVDAIVGSVGRCPPAMRLAFKQLHQCVEKRFPQAEHEDVKYLAISGFLFLRFFAPAILTPKLFDLRDQHADPQTSRSLLLLAKAVQSIGNLGQQLGQGKELWMAPLHPFLLQSISRVRHFLDQLVDVDGEEEAGSPARALVAPSVIVREGYLLKRKEEPAGLATRFAFKKRYFWLSGETLSYSKSPEWQMRSSIPVSHIRAVERVDEGAFQLPHVMQVVTQAGAGAPHTTYLQCKNVNELNQWLSALRKASAPNPDKLAACHPGAFRSSRWTCCLRAERSAAGCSRTHSAVTLGDWSDPLDPDAEIQMVYRQLLLGRDQLRIKFQEDPSIDSSPEADTEKGSRAMEGACPDALAQQRAAAARLLEVLADLDRAHEEFQQREQQKVALGPLGH
;
A
#
# COMPACT_ATOMS: atom_id res chain seq x y z
N MET A 1 7.73 -10.79 21.73
CA MET A 1 6.53 -10.87 20.89
C MET A 1 6.35 -9.50 20.27
N ALA A 2 6.38 -9.41 18.95
CA ALA A 2 6.06 -8.17 18.26
C ALA A 2 4.57 -8.19 17.92
N LYS A 3 3.86 -7.09 18.15
CA LYS A 3 2.50 -6.93 17.64
C LYS A 3 2.59 -6.14 16.35
N SER A 4 2.05 -6.68 15.28
CA SER A 4 2.00 -6.05 13.97
C SER A 4 0.53 -5.85 13.60
N SER A 5 0.16 -4.63 13.24
CA SER A 5 -1.12 -4.35 12.62
C SER A 5 -0.86 -3.89 11.20
N SER A 6 -1.51 -4.56 10.24
CA SER A 6 -1.43 -4.20 8.84
C SER A 6 -2.83 -4.10 8.25
N LEU A 7 -3.05 -3.03 7.51
CA LEU A 7 -4.29 -2.74 6.83
C LEU A 7 -4.04 -2.85 5.32
N ASN A 8 -4.64 -3.84 4.68
CA ASN A 8 -4.66 -3.92 3.22
C ASN A 8 -5.84 -3.09 2.71
N VAL A 9 -5.54 -2.08 1.90
CA VAL A 9 -6.51 -1.13 1.34
C VAL A 9 -6.39 -1.16 -0.17
N ARG A 10 -7.47 -1.50 -0.86
CA ARG A 10 -7.57 -1.42 -2.31
C ARG A 10 -8.70 -0.50 -2.72
N VAL A 11 -8.34 0.58 -3.40
CA VAL A 11 -9.28 1.50 -4.03
C VAL A 11 -9.48 1.02 -5.47
N VAL A 12 -10.59 0.31 -5.72
CA VAL A 12 -10.78 -0.41 -6.99
C VAL A 12 -11.27 0.55 -8.07
N GLU A 13 -12.50 1.04 -7.92
CA GLU A 13 -13.19 1.84 -8.93
C GLU A 13 -14.29 2.69 -8.30
N GLY A 14 -14.61 3.81 -8.95
CA GLY A 14 -15.74 4.67 -8.63
C GLY A 14 -16.84 4.51 -9.68
N ARG A 15 -18.09 4.82 -9.31
CA ARG A 15 -19.20 4.89 -10.26
C ARG A 15 -20.15 6.03 -9.94
N ALA A 16 -20.75 6.57 -10.99
CA ALA A 16 -21.79 7.61 -10.90
C ALA A 16 -21.35 8.80 -10.04
N LEU A 17 -20.08 9.19 -10.13
CA LEU A 17 -19.58 10.40 -9.48
C LEU A 17 -20.24 11.63 -10.12
N PRO A 18 -20.50 12.70 -9.36
CA PRO A 18 -21.02 13.95 -9.90
C PRO A 18 -19.97 14.61 -10.80
N ALA A 19 -20.42 15.23 -11.89
CA ALA A 19 -19.57 16.11 -12.69
C ALA A 19 -19.33 17.42 -11.94
N LYS A 20 -18.07 17.80 -11.81
CA LYS A 20 -17.60 19.02 -11.14
C LYS A 20 -17.01 20.01 -12.15
N ASP A 21 -16.46 19.51 -13.25
CA ASP A 21 -16.00 20.34 -14.35
C ASP A 21 -17.14 20.95 -15.18
N VAL A 22 -16.89 22.14 -15.72
CA VAL A 22 -17.72 22.77 -16.78
C VAL A 22 -17.85 21.89 -18.03
N SER A 23 -16.91 20.95 -18.22
CA SER A 23 -16.91 20.01 -19.35
C SER A 23 -17.99 18.91 -19.22
N GLY A 24 -18.65 18.79 -18.07
CA GLY A 24 -19.60 17.72 -17.77
C GLY A 24 -18.95 16.42 -17.30
N SER A 25 -17.68 16.48 -16.86
CA SER A 25 -16.95 15.37 -16.26
C SER A 25 -16.35 15.75 -14.90
N SER A 26 -15.49 14.88 -14.39
CA SER A 26 -14.58 15.12 -13.28
C SER A 26 -13.24 14.47 -13.59
N ASP A 27 -12.19 14.91 -12.93
CA ASP A 27 -10.85 14.37 -12.86
C ASP A 27 -10.61 13.71 -11.48
N PRO A 28 -11.33 12.64 -11.12
CA PRO A 28 -11.36 12.14 -9.75
C PRO A 28 -10.07 11.44 -9.32
N TYR A 29 -9.70 11.67 -8.07
CA TYR A 29 -8.72 10.90 -7.32
C TYR A 29 -9.20 10.65 -5.89
N CYS A 30 -8.59 9.67 -5.21
CA CYS A 30 -8.95 9.27 -3.86
C CYS A 30 -7.78 9.49 -2.90
N ILE A 31 -8.03 10.15 -1.77
CA ILE A 31 -7.11 10.24 -0.62
C ILE A 31 -7.54 9.20 0.41
N VAL A 32 -6.60 8.39 0.88
CA VAL A 32 -6.79 7.46 1.98
C VAL A 32 -6.17 8.08 3.24
N LYS A 33 -6.95 8.21 4.31
CA LYS A 33 -6.49 8.70 5.62
C LYS A 33 -6.71 7.65 6.71
N VAL A 34 -5.75 7.51 7.62
CA VAL A 34 -5.88 6.74 8.86
C VAL A 34 -5.72 7.71 10.02
N ASP A 35 -6.74 7.86 10.85
CA ASP A 35 -6.77 8.84 11.97
C ASP A 35 -6.25 10.21 11.55
N ASP A 36 -6.87 10.77 10.50
CA ASP A 36 -6.55 12.09 9.93
C ASP A 36 -5.19 12.20 9.20
N GLU A 37 -4.31 11.21 9.34
CA GLU A 37 -3.07 11.12 8.58
C GLU A 37 -3.32 10.59 7.17
N VAL A 38 -3.01 11.39 6.16
CA VAL A 38 -2.99 10.92 4.77
C VAL A 38 -1.97 9.79 4.66
N VAL A 39 -2.35 8.59 4.23
CA VAL A 39 -1.42 7.48 4.03
C VAL A 39 -1.14 7.26 2.55
N ALA A 40 -2.14 7.45 1.69
CA ALA A 40 -2.01 7.25 0.26
C ALA A 40 -2.90 8.23 -0.53
N ARG A 41 -2.52 8.49 -1.79
CA ARG A 41 -3.35 9.18 -2.78
C ARG A 41 -3.30 8.39 -4.08
N THR A 42 -4.46 8.05 -4.64
CA THR A 42 -4.51 7.43 -5.96
C THR A 42 -4.08 8.42 -7.04
N ALA A 43 -3.70 7.91 -8.20
CA ALA A 43 -3.52 8.74 -9.37
C ALA A 43 -4.87 9.23 -9.90
N THR A 44 -4.81 10.41 -10.51
CA THR A 44 -5.97 11.10 -11.05
C THR A 44 -6.41 10.46 -12.36
N VAL A 45 -7.71 10.18 -12.47
CA VAL A 45 -8.30 9.64 -13.70
C VAL A 45 -9.03 10.77 -14.40
N TRP A 46 -8.45 11.28 -15.47
CA TRP A 46 -8.98 12.45 -16.18
C TRP A 46 -10.30 12.15 -16.91
N ARG A 47 -11.27 13.06 -16.78
CA ARG A 47 -12.56 13.12 -17.49
C ARG A 47 -13.39 11.85 -17.34
N SER A 48 -13.58 11.40 -16.11
CA SER A 48 -14.35 10.21 -15.81
C SER A 48 -15.27 10.39 -14.60
N LEU A 49 -16.51 9.93 -14.73
CA LEU A 49 -17.46 9.79 -13.62
C LEU A 49 -17.52 8.34 -13.08
N SER A 50 -16.75 7.44 -13.70
CA SER A 50 -16.60 6.04 -13.29
C SER A 50 -15.12 5.63 -13.38
N PRO A 51 -14.25 6.24 -12.56
CA PRO A 51 -12.81 6.01 -12.63
C PRO A 51 -12.44 4.59 -12.18
N PHE A 52 -11.43 4.01 -12.82
CA PHE A 52 -10.76 2.80 -12.35
C PHE A 52 -9.36 3.16 -11.86
N TRP A 53 -9.09 2.97 -10.57
CA TRP A 53 -7.77 3.19 -9.99
C TRP A 53 -7.01 1.88 -9.88
N GLY A 54 -7.65 0.86 -9.30
CA GLY A 54 -7.06 -0.46 -9.09
C GLY A 54 -5.86 -0.47 -8.14
N GLU A 55 -5.61 0.61 -7.43
CA GLU A 55 -4.43 0.81 -6.57
C GLU A 55 -4.61 0.13 -5.22
N GLU A 56 -3.55 -0.53 -4.76
CA GLU A 56 -3.51 -1.31 -3.54
C GLU A 56 -2.36 -0.84 -2.65
N TYR A 57 -2.66 -0.68 -1.36
CA TYR A 57 -1.73 -0.21 -0.35
C TYR A 57 -1.79 -1.18 0.83
N THR A 58 -0.62 -1.60 1.29
CA THR A 58 -0.50 -2.21 2.63
C THR A 58 -0.03 -1.11 3.57
N VAL A 59 -0.76 -0.85 4.65
CA VAL A 59 -0.39 0.16 5.64
C VAL A 59 -0.08 -0.55 6.94
N HIS A 60 1.14 -0.41 7.45
CA HIS A 60 1.49 -0.83 8.79
C HIS A 60 1.11 0.28 9.76
N LEU A 61 0.36 -0.08 10.80
CA LEU A 61 -0.29 0.86 11.71
C LEU A 61 0.02 0.49 13.16
N PRO A 62 -0.03 1.46 14.09
CA PRO A 62 -0.15 1.14 15.51
C PRO A 62 -1.49 0.44 15.80
N LEU A 63 -1.52 -0.37 16.85
CA LEU A 63 -2.67 -1.24 17.20
C LEU A 63 -3.93 -0.48 17.60
N ASP A 64 -3.86 0.83 17.79
CA ASP A 64 -4.91 1.66 18.37
C ASP A 64 -5.47 2.64 17.35
N PHE A 65 -5.37 2.38 16.04
CA PHE A 65 -6.06 3.23 15.06
C PHE A 65 -7.59 3.13 15.23
N HIS A 66 -8.32 4.22 14.91
CA HIS A 66 -9.78 4.28 15.14
C HIS A 66 -10.58 4.29 13.86
N HIS A 67 -10.18 5.09 12.87
CA HIS A 67 -10.94 5.25 11.63
C HIS A 67 -10.06 5.27 10.38
N LEU A 68 -10.63 4.73 9.31
CA LEU A 68 -10.10 4.78 7.94
C LEU A 68 -11.07 5.61 7.10
N ALA A 69 -10.57 6.67 6.48
CA ALA A 69 -11.37 7.54 5.64
C ALA A 69 -10.88 7.57 4.20
N PHE A 70 -11.82 7.61 3.26
CA PHE A 70 -11.58 7.76 1.83
C PHE A 70 -12.24 9.04 1.38
N TYR A 71 -11.48 9.97 0.82
CA TYR A 71 -12.00 11.19 0.23
C TYR A 71 -11.86 11.11 -1.27
N VAL A 72 -12.94 11.34 -2.00
CA VAL A 72 -12.89 11.51 -3.45
C VAL A 72 -12.88 13.00 -3.72
N LEU A 73 -11.90 13.45 -4.49
CA LEU A 73 -11.73 14.83 -4.90
C LEU A 73 -11.62 14.91 -6.41
N ASP A 74 -11.97 16.06 -6.95
CA ASP A 74 -11.77 16.47 -8.33
C ASP A 74 -10.46 17.25 -8.46
N GLU A 75 -9.51 16.83 -9.29
CA GLU A 75 -8.26 17.58 -9.46
C GLU A 75 -8.48 18.80 -10.36
N ASP A 76 -8.35 19.99 -9.77
CA ASP A 76 -8.54 21.26 -10.46
C ASP A 76 -7.20 21.84 -10.94
N THR A 77 -7.16 22.31 -12.18
CA THR A 77 -5.93 22.92 -12.72
C THR A 77 -5.61 24.28 -12.06
N VAL A 78 -6.62 24.94 -11.49
CA VAL A 78 -6.50 26.24 -10.81
C VAL A 78 -7.45 26.26 -9.62
N GLY A 79 -6.91 26.34 -8.39
CA GLY A 79 -7.72 26.43 -7.17
C GLY A 79 -7.38 25.31 -6.19
N HIS A 80 -8.28 25.08 -5.24
CA HIS A 80 -8.27 23.90 -4.38
C HIS A 80 -9.20 22.85 -4.98
N ASP A 81 -8.76 21.60 -4.98
CA ASP A 81 -9.50 20.46 -5.50
C ASP A 81 -10.88 20.30 -4.81
N ASP A 82 -11.94 20.22 -5.62
CA ASP A 82 -13.31 20.08 -5.12
C ASP A 82 -13.54 18.71 -4.47
N ILE A 83 -14.05 18.71 -3.23
CA ILE A 83 -14.46 17.47 -2.57
C ILE A 83 -15.76 16.95 -3.22
N ILE A 84 -15.70 15.72 -3.71
CA ILE A 84 -16.85 14.99 -4.25
C ILE A 84 -17.63 14.31 -3.12
N GLY A 85 -16.93 13.63 -2.20
CA GLY A 85 -17.54 12.96 -1.07
C GLY A 85 -16.54 12.14 -0.25
N LYS A 86 -17.04 11.52 0.83
CA LYS A 86 -16.23 10.75 1.78
C LYS A 86 -16.87 9.41 2.12
N ILE A 87 -16.05 8.45 2.49
CA ILE A 87 -16.44 7.22 3.18
C ILE A 87 -15.60 7.14 4.45
N SER A 88 -16.23 6.90 5.59
CA SER A 88 -15.57 6.65 6.88
C SER A 88 -15.90 5.26 7.36
N LEU A 89 -14.87 4.46 7.64
CA LEU A 89 -14.99 3.12 8.19
C LEU A 89 -14.33 3.10 9.58
N SER A 90 -15.08 2.73 10.60
CA SER A 90 -14.50 2.47 11.92
C SER A 90 -13.74 1.15 11.92
N ARG A 91 -12.82 0.98 12.86
CA ARG A 91 -12.13 -0.29 13.05
C ARG A 91 -13.11 -1.45 13.27
N GLU A 92 -14.16 -1.24 14.06
CA GLU A 92 -15.18 -2.25 14.35
C GLU A 92 -15.94 -2.67 13.08
N ALA A 93 -16.23 -1.73 12.19
CA ALA A 93 -16.86 -2.03 10.92
C ALA A 93 -15.96 -2.88 10.01
N ILE A 94 -14.64 -2.62 10.03
CA ILE A 94 -13.66 -3.39 9.25
C ILE A 94 -13.49 -4.80 9.81
N THR A 95 -13.50 -4.96 11.14
CA THR A 95 -13.27 -6.25 11.80
C THR A 95 -14.54 -7.10 11.98
N ALA A 96 -15.71 -6.57 11.62
CA ALA A 96 -16.97 -7.28 11.71
C ALA A 96 -17.01 -8.58 10.85
N ASP A 97 -16.37 -8.59 9.68
CA ASP A 97 -16.12 -9.80 8.88
C ASP A 97 -14.60 -10.09 8.88
N PRO A 98 -14.14 -11.28 9.31
CA PRO A 98 -12.72 -11.66 9.27
C PRO A 98 -12.08 -11.59 7.87
N ARG A 99 -12.86 -11.68 6.80
CA ARG A 99 -12.39 -11.54 5.42
C ARG A 99 -12.18 -10.09 5.00
N GLY A 100 -12.64 -9.14 5.81
CA GLY A 100 -12.68 -7.72 5.52
C GLY A 100 -13.88 -7.32 4.67
N ILE A 101 -13.83 -6.10 4.15
CA ILE A 101 -14.86 -5.50 3.29
C ILE A 101 -14.43 -5.69 1.83
N ASP A 102 -15.33 -6.15 0.96
CA ASP A 102 -15.22 -6.11 -0.51
C ASP A 102 -16.59 -5.77 -1.09
N SER A 103 -16.90 -4.48 -1.17
CA SER A 103 -18.24 -4.02 -1.54
C SER A 103 -18.24 -2.62 -2.15
N TRP A 104 -19.38 -2.27 -2.75
CA TRP A 104 -19.69 -0.90 -3.13
C TRP A 104 -20.20 -0.15 -1.89
N ILE A 105 -19.59 0.99 -1.59
CA ILE A 105 -19.96 1.86 -0.48
C ILE A 105 -20.29 3.25 -1.04
N ASN A 106 -21.43 3.80 -0.65
CA ASN A 106 -21.88 5.11 -1.11
C ASN A 106 -21.07 6.22 -0.46
N LEU A 107 -20.80 7.27 -1.23
CA LEU A 107 -20.15 8.47 -0.73
C LEU A 107 -21.16 9.30 0.07
N SER A 108 -20.74 9.80 1.23
CA SER A 108 -21.48 10.80 2.00
C SER A 108 -20.92 12.20 1.73
N ARG A 109 -21.77 13.21 1.95
CA ARG A 109 -21.34 14.62 1.87
C ARG A 109 -20.33 14.88 2.98
N VAL A 110 -19.30 15.64 2.64
CA VAL A 110 -18.36 16.17 3.63
C VAL A 110 -18.94 17.47 4.16
N ASP A 111 -19.39 17.45 5.41
CA ASP A 111 -19.67 18.66 6.18
C ASP A 111 -18.34 19.15 6.76
N PRO A 112 -17.83 20.34 6.38
CA PRO A 112 -16.63 20.90 6.96
C PRO A 112 -16.69 20.97 8.48
N ASP A 113 -17.85 21.23 9.08
CA ASP A 113 -18.02 21.31 10.54
C ASP A 113 -17.92 19.93 11.23
N ALA A 114 -18.09 18.84 10.47
CA ALA A 114 -17.93 17.47 10.98
C ALA A 114 -16.48 16.94 10.83
N GLU A 115 -15.62 17.66 10.10
CA GLU A 115 -14.19 17.35 9.96
C GLU A 115 -13.42 17.85 11.20
N VAL A 116 -13.50 17.12 12.29
CA VAL A 116 -12.80 17.43 13.54
C VAL A 116 -11.45 16.72 13.60
N GLN A 117 -10.39 17.45 13.96
CA GLN A 117 -9.04 16.95 14.12
C GLN A 117 -8.43 17.47 15.42
N GLY A 118 -7.62 16.65 16.08
CA GLY A 118 -6.75 17.07 17.17
C GLY A 118 -7.19 16.56 18.55
N GLU A 119 -6.43 16.98 19.56
CA GLU A 119 -6.65 16.63 20.96
C GLU A 119 -6.59 17.86 21.85
N ILE A 120 -7.35 17.84 22.95
CA ILE A 120 -7.31 18.86 24.01
C ILE A 120 -6.81 18.25 25.32
N CYS A 121 -5.94 18.96 26.02
CA CYS A 121 -5.42 18.62 27.33
C CYS A 121 -6.20 19.36 28.41
N LEU A 122 -6.89 18.63 29.28
CA LEU A 122 -7.74 19.17 30.34
C LEU A 122 -7.34 18.58 31.69
N ASP A 123 -7.48 19.37 32.76
CA ASP A 123 -7.54 18.87 34.14
C ASP A 123 -8.83 19.36 34.78
N VAL A 124 -9.73 18.41 35.10
CA VAL A 124 -11.06 18.70 35.64
C VAL A 124 -11.09 18.26 37.09
N GLN A 125 -11.60 19.13 37.96
CA GLN A 125 -11.74 18.86 39.39
C GLN A 125 -13.13 19.27 39.87
N MET A 126 -13.74 18.40 40.68
CA MET A 126 -14.96 18.74 41.41
C MET A 126 -14.58 19.17 42.82
N LEU A 127 -14.89 20.40 43.18
CA LEU A 127 -14.58 20.98 44.48
C LEU A 127 -15.88 21.24 45.25
N GLU A 128 -15.85 21.08 46.57
CA GLU A 128 -16.93 21.47 47.47
C GLU A 128 -16.48 22.64 48.34
N ASP A 129 -17.21 23.75 48.31
CA ASP A 129 -16.98 24.91 49.17
C ASP A 129 -18.23 25.27 49.99
N THR A 130 -18.13 26.29 50.85
CA THR A 130 -19.24 26.77 51.70
C THR A 130 -20.46 27.29 50.93
N ARG A 131 -20.32 27.45 49.60
CA ARG A 131 -21.33 27.96 48.68
C ARG A 131 -21.79 26.89 47.67
N GLY A 132 -21.39 25.62 47.85
CA GLY A 132 -21.84 24.47 47.05
C GLY A 132 -20.72 23.78 46.25
N ARG A 133 -21.11 22.93 45.29
CA ARG A 133 -20.17 22.28 44.37
C ARG A 133 -19.72 23.24 43.27
N CYS A 134 -18.43 23.18 42.94
CA CYS A 134 -17.77 23.97 41.93
C CYS A 134 -16.99 23.03 40.99
N LEU A 135 -17.27 23.14 39.69
CA LEU A 135 -16.48 22.51 38.65
C LEU A 135 -15.33 23.45 38.29
N ARG A 136 -14.10 23.01 38.53
CA ARG A 136 -12.89 23.67 38.03
C ARG A 136 -12.41 22.91 36.80
N CYS A 137 -12.40 23.58 35.65
CA CYS A 137 -11.86 23.04 34.39
C CYS A 137 -10.62 23.84 34.00
N HIS A 138 -9.45 23.22 34.13
CA HIS A 138 -8.19 23.78 33.66
C HIS A 138 -7.99 23.38 32.20
N VAL A 139 -8.12 24.36 31.31
CA VAL A 139 -7.89 24.21 29.87
C VAL A 139 -6.41 24.53 29.60
N LEU A 140 -5.60 23.48 29.48
CA LEU A 140 -4.14 23.61 29.39
C LEU A 140 -3.72 24.00 27.97
N GLN A 141 -3.97 23.12 27.00
CA GLN A 141 -3.47 23.25 25.63
C GLN A 141 -4.25 22.33 24.68
N ALA A 142 -4.17 22.58 23.38
CA ALA A 142 -4.59 21.65 22.35
C ALA A 142 -3.48 21.45 21.31
N ARG A 143 -3.57 20.37 20.54
CA ARG A 143 -2.62 20.09 19.46
C ARG A 143 -3.30 19.49 18.24
N ASP A 144 -2.63 19.67 17.10
CA ASP A 144 -3.00 19.11 15.81
C ASP A 144 -4.44 19.49 15.40
N LEU A 145 -4.89 20.71 15.75
CA LEU A 145 -6.21 21.22 15.37
C LEU A 145 -6.36 21.33 13.85
N ALA A 146 -7.59 21.22 13.34
CA ALA A 146 -7.89 21.34 11.91
C ALA A 146 -7.53 22.76 11.39
N PRO A 147 -6.79 22.89 10.27
CA PRO A 147 -6.51 24.18 9.66
C PRO A 147 -7.78 24.75 9.00
N ARG A 148 -8.36 25.79 9.58
CA ARG A 148 -9.57 26.45 9.06
C ARG A 148 -9.26 27.73 8.29
N ASP A 149 -8.18 28.41 8.65
CA ASP A 149 -7.67 29.54 7.89
C ASP A 149 -7.01 29.12 6.57
N ILE A 150 -7.12 29.99 5.55
CA ILE A 150 -6.33 29.92 4.31
C ILE A 150 -4.81 29.90 4.54
N THR A 151 -4.34 30.33 5.71
CA THR A 151 -2.92 30.31 6.09
C THR A 151 -2.44 28.93 6.53
N GLY A 152 -3.34 27.93 6.60
CA GLY A 152 -3.06 26.60 7.12
C GLY A 152 -2.96 26.57 8.65
N THR A 153 -3.62 27.52 9.31
CA THR A 153 -3.67 27.68 10.78
C THR A 153 -5.11 27.85 11.25
N SER A 154 -5.28 28.13 12.53
CA SER A 154 -6.54 28.58 13.12
C SER A 154 -6.23 29.66 14.17
N ASP A 155 -7.25 30.38 14.62
CA ASP A 155 -7.31 31.28 15.77
C ASP A 155 -8.14 30.65 16.92
N PRO A 156 -7.69 29.54 17.55
CA PRO A 156 -8.52 28.75 18.46
C PRO A 156 -8.83 29.41 19.82
N PHE A 157 -10.05 29.17 20.30
CA PHE A 157 -10.49 29.38 21.68
C PHE A 157 -11.37 28.20 22.15
N ALA A 158 -11.44 27.98 23.47
CA ALA A 158 -12.28 26.94 24.06
C ALA A 158 -13.45 27.55 24.84
N ARG A 159 -14.62 26.90 24.77
CA ARG A 159 -15.82 27.24 25.52
C ARG A 159 -16.24 26.05 26.38
N VAL A 160 -16.24 26.24 27.69
CA VAL A 160 -16.58 25.23 28.67
C VAL A 160 -18.03 25.43 29.12
N PHE A 161 -18.85 24.41 28.96
CA PHE A 161 -20.26 24.36 29.35
C PHE A 161 -20.46 23.40 30.51
N TRP A 162 -21.24 23.84 31.49
CA TRP A 162 -21.77 22.97 32.53
C TRP A 162 -23.18 23.41 32.92
N GLY A 163 -24.16 22.55 32.65
CA GLY A 163 -25.57 22.93 32.76
C GLY A 163 -25.93 24.06 31.79
N SER A 164 -26.50 25.15 32.31
CA SER A 164 -26.83 26.35 31.52
C SER A 164 -25.71 27.41 31.53
N GLN A 165 -24.59 27.15 32.20
CA GLN A 165 -23.48 28.10 32.31
C GLN A 165 -22.42 27.80 31.25
N SER A 166 -21.74 28.85 30.79
CA SER A 166 -20.59 28.74 29.90
C SER A 166 -19.54 29.81 30.17
N LEU A 167 -18.26 29.43 30.08
CA LEU A 167 -17.11 30.34 30.11
C LEU A 167 -16.19 30.06 28.92
N GLU A 168 -15.40 31.04 28.52
CA GLU A 168 -14.50 30.96 27.37
C GLU A 168 -13.07 31.29 27.78
N THR A 169 -12.09 30.68 27.09
CA THR A 169 -10.69 31.07 27.17
C THR A 169 -10.39 32.26 26.29
N SER A 170 -9.18 32.81 26.39
CA SER A 170 -8.66 33.74 25.39
C SER A 170 -8.47 33.05 24.02
N THR A 171 -8.51 33.85 22.95
CA THR A 171 -8.23 33.41 21.57
C THR A 171 -6.74 33.49 21.29
N ILE A 172 -6.13 32.40 20.85
CA ILE A 172 -4.71 32.38 20.44
C ILE A 172 -4.64 32.34 18.92
N LYS A 173 -4.04 33.35 18.31
CA LYS A 173 -4.05 33.49 16.85
C LYS A 173 -2.98 32.68 16.13
N LYS A 174 -3.30 32.22 14.92
CA LYS A 174 -2.40 31.61 13.92
C LYS A 174 -1.62 30.42 14.45
N THR A 175 -2.32 29.51 15.11
CA THR A 175 -1.76 28.28 15.67
C THR A 175 -2.74 27.13 15.62
N ARG A 176 -2.22 25.92 15.34
CA ARG A 176 -2.93 24.65 15.54
C ARG A 176 -2.57 23.97 16.86
N PHE A 177 -1.73 24.63 17.65
CA PHE A 177 -1.13 24.14 18.88
C PHE A 177 -1.27 25.20 20.00
N PRO A 178 -2.49 25.63 20.35
CA PRO A 178 -2.70 26.65 21.36
C PRO A 178 -2.31 26.15 22.76
N HIS A 179 -1.77 27.06 23.56
CA HIS A 179 -1.45 26.84 24.97
C HIS A 179 -2.07 27.96 25.79
N TRP A 180 -3.27 27.71 26.32
CA TRP A 180 -4.04 28.70 27.08
C TRP A 180 -3.57 28.77 28.53
N ASP A 181 -3.44 27.62 29.19
CA ASP A 181 -3.16 27.53 30.64
C ASP A 181 -4.17 28.33 31.49
N GLU A 182 -5.46 28.24 31.13
CA GLU A 182 -6.54 29.02 31.74
C GLU A 182 -7.47 28.12 32.59
N VAL A 183 -7.83 28.60 33.78
CA VAL A 183 -8.73 27.89 34.69
C VAL A 183 -10.11 28.54 34.67
N LEU A 184 -11.13 27.78 34.27
CA LEU A 184 -12.51 28.21 34.21
C LEU A 184 -13.32 27.53 35.32
N GLU A 185 -13.96 28.32 36.18
CA GLU A 185 -14.72 27.82 37.34
C GLU A 185 -16.22 28.07 37.15
N LEU A 186 -16.99 27.00 37.16
CA LEU A 186 -18.44 27.00 36.98
C LEU A 186 -19.09 26.45 38.26
N ARG A 187 -20.18 27.08 38.73
CA ARG A 187 -20.84 26.69 39.99
C ARG A 187 -22.09 25.88 39.72
N GLU A 188 -22.34 24.88 40.56
CA GLU A 188 -23.47 24.00 40.37
C GLU A 188 -24.79 24.79 40.46
N MET A 189 -25.67 24.56 39.48
CA MET A 189 -27.01 25.12 39.46
C MET A 189 -28.03 24.08 39.94
N PRO A 190 -29.13 24.49 40.59
CA PRO A 190 -30.20 23.57 40.98
C PRO A 190 -30.78 22.86 39.75
N GLY A 191 -30.76 21.52 39.72
CA GLY A 191 -31.26 20.74 38.58
C GLY A 191 -30.74 19.31 38.54
N ALA A 192 -31.02 18.62 37.43
CA ALA A 192 -30.44 17.31 37.15
C ALA A 192 -28.92 17.43 36.89
N PRO A 193 -28.11 16.42 37.24
CA PRO A 193 -26.68 16.41 36.93
C PRO A 193 -26.44 16.62 35.44
N ALA A 194 -25.70 17.67 35.09
CA ALA A 194 -25.40 18.02 33.71
C ALA A 194 -24.02 17.51 33.28
N PRO A 195 -23.84 17.05 32.03
CA PRO A 195 -22.52 16.73 31.52
C PRO A 195 -21.66 17.98 31.43
N LEU A 196 -20.34 17.80 31.51
CA LEU A 196 -19.37 18.82 31.16
C LEU A 196 -19.09 18.72 29.66
N ARG A 197 -19.29 19.81 28.92
CA ARG A 197 -18.94 19.87 27.50
C ARG A 197 -17.91 20.96 27.26
N VAL A 198 -16.84 20.65 26.56
CA VAL A 198 -15.80 21.62 26.16
C VAL A 198 -15.76 21.65 24.65
N GLU A 199 -16.05 22.80 24.06
CA GLU A 199 -16.05 23.04 22.62
C GLU A 199 -14.86 23.90 22.22
N LEU A 200 -14.21 23.59 21.11
CA LEU A 200 -13.17 24.40 20.50
C LEU A 200 -13.69 25.02 19.21
N TRP A 201 -13.30 26.27 19.00
CA TRP A 201 -13.77 27.10 17.91
C TRP A 201 -12.61 27.89 17.33
N ASP A 202 -12.63 28.09 16.02
CA ASP A 202 -11.79 29.05 15.34
C ASP A 202 -12.48 30.41 15.36
N TRP A 203 -11.77 31.45 15.78
CA TRP A 203 -12.30 32.80 15.77
C TRP A 203 -12.12 33.45 14.40
N ASP A 204 -13.23 33.78 13.75
CA ASP A 204 -13.21 34.49 12.48
C ASP A 204 -13.55 35.96 12.64
N MET A 205 -12.73 36.82 12.04
CA MET A 205 -13.00 38.26 12.04
C MET A 205 -14.26 38.61 11.23
N VAL A 206 -14.58 37.80 10.21
CA VAL A 206 -15.72 38.01 9.31
C VAL A 206 -16.45 36.69 9.12
N GLY A 207 -17.68 36.59 9.60
CA GLY A 207 -18.51 35.39 9.45
C GLY A 207 -18.86 34.74 10.77
N LYS A 208 -19.17 33.44 10.71
CA LYS A 208 -19.45 32.60 11.89
C LYS A 208 -18.15 31.86 12.20
N ASN A 209 -17.81 31.76 13.48
CA ASN A 209 -16.67 30.98 13.94
C ASN A 209 -16.78 29.52 13.47
N ASP A 210 -15.70 28.98 12.92
CA ASP A 210 -15.64 27.59 12.49
C ASP A 210 -15.47 26.64 13.69
N PHE A 211 -16.19 25.53 13.68
CA PHE A 211 -16.08 24.53 14.74
C PHE A 211 -14.81 23.69 14.59
N LEU A 212 -14.05 23.54 15.67
CA LEU A 212 -12.80 22.75 15.70
C LEU A 212 -12.96 21.39 16.39
N GLY A 213 -14.02 21.19 17.17
CA GLY A 213 -14.30 19.93 17.85
C GLY A 213 -14.75 20.08 19.29
N MET A 214 -15.23 19.00 19.91
CA MET A 214 -15.67 19.01 21.31
C MET A 214 -15.29 17.73 22.06
N VAL A 215 -15.25 17.83 23.40
CA VAL A 215 -15.26 16.68 24.31
C VAL A 215 -16.41 16.84 25.31
N GLU A 216 -17.09 15.72 25.62
CA GLU A 216 -18.22 15.70 26.55
C GLU A 216 -18.02 14.58 27.57
N PHE A 217 -18.18 14.93 28.84
CA PHE A 217 -18.00 14.03 29.97
C PHE A 217 -19.32 13.86 30.72
N PRO A 218 -19.87 12.64 30.80
CA PRO A 218 -21.08 12.37 31.55
C PRO A 218 -20.91 12.70 33.05
N PRO A 219 -21.99 13.07 33.76
CA PRO A 219 -21.93 13.43 35.18
C PRO A 219 -21.30 12.35 36.07
N GLN A 220 -21.47 11.07 35.72
CA GLN A 220 -20.95 9.94 36.47
C GLN A 220 -19.41 9.91 36.44
N VAL A 221 -18.81 10.25 35.30
CA VAL A 221 -17.36 10.31 35.12
C VAL A 221 -16.78 11.43 36.00
N LEU A 222 -17.40 12.60 35.98
CA LEU A 222 -16.98 13.76 36.77
C LEU A 222 -16.95 13.49 38.28
N GLN A 223 -17.80 12.59 38.78
CA GLN A 223 -17.90 12.23 40.20
C GLN A 223 -16.94 11.11 40.61
N GLN A 224 -16.71 10.13 39.73
CA GLN A 224 -15.93 8.93 40.05
C GLN A 224 -14.45 9.10 39.71
N ASN A 225 -14.16 9.60 38.51
CA ASN A 225 -12.82 9.74 37.95
C ASN A 225 -12.77 11.03 37.14
N ALA A 226 -12.46 12.14 37.81
CA ALA A 226 -12.44 13.45 37.18
C ALA A 226 -11.46 13.45 35.99
N PRO A 227 -11.89 13.87 34.78
CA PRO A 227 -11.07 13.79 33.59
C PRO A 227 -9.77 14.59 33.71
N SER A 228 -8.63 13.92 33.54
CA SER A 228 -7.31 14.57 33.51
C SER A 228 -6.45 13.95 32.41
N GLY A 229 -5.88 14.78 31.53
CA GLY A 229 -5.02 14.35 30.42
C GLY A 229 -5.47 14.81 29.04
N TRP A 230 -5.01 14.10 28.00
CA TRP A 230 -5.35 14.38 26.60
C TRP A 230 -6.62 13.66 26.17
N PHE A 231 -7.51 14.38 25.49
CA PHE A 231 -8.79 13.87 24.98
C PHE A 231 -8.92 14.20 23.49
N ARG A 232 -9.30 13.20 22.70
CA ARG A 232 -9.54 13.39 21.25
C ARG A 232 -10.81 14.20 21.04
N LEU A 233 -10.74 15.18 20.14
CA LEU A 233 -11.87 16.00 19.76
C LEU A 233 -12.86 15.20 18.90
N LEU A 234 -14.16 15.43 19.10
CA LEU A 234 -15.24 14.77 18.37
C LEU A 234 -16.11 15.81 17.64
N PRO A 235 -16.77 15.44 16.52
CA PRO A 235 -17.81 16.26 15.92
C PRO A 235 -19.03 16.36 16.82
N PHE A 236 -19.92 17.32 16.55
CA PHE A 236 -21.22 17.35 17.22
C PHE A 236 -22.02 16.07 16.90
N PRO A 237 -22.72 15.48 17.88
CA PRO A 237 -23.67 14.41 17.62
C PRO A 237 -24.86 14.99 16.83
N ARG A 238 -24.85 14.85 15.51
CA ARG A 238 -26.02 15.14 14.65
C ARG A 238 -26.71 13.84 14.27
N ALA A 239 -28.05 13.89 14.16
CA ALA A 239 -28.77 12.88 13.40
C ALA A 239 -28.32 13.00 11.94
N GLU A 240 -27.95 11.89 11.31
CA GLU A 240 -27.65 11.84 9.88
C GLU A 240 -28.89 12.31 9.10
N GLU A 241 -28.97 13.60 8.79
CA GLU A 241 -29.94 14.11 7.82
C GLU A 241 -29.40 13.80 6.43
N ASP A 242 -29.84 12.65 5.95
CA ASP A 242 -29.62 12.12 4.61
C ASP A 242 -30.29 13.04 3.57
N SER A 243 -29.66 14.19 3.32
CA SER A 243 -30.15 15.23 2.42
C SER A 243 -29.86 14.87 0.96
N GLY A 244 -30.42 13.74 0.53
CA GLY A 244 -31.13 13.61 -0.75
C GLY A 244 -30.35 13.74 -2.06
N GLY A 245 -29.12 13.26 -2.14
CA GLY A 245 -28.42 13.13 -3.43
C GLY A 245 -27.38 12.01 -3.43
N THR A 246 -27.41 11.13 -4.43
CA THR A 246 -26.40 10.08 -4.60
C THR A 246 -25.09 10.68 -5.14
N LEU A 247 -24.05 10.76 -4.31
CA LEU A 247 -22.71 11.24 -4.69
C LEU A 247 -21.88 10.21 -5.48
N GLY A 248 -22.52 9.13 -5.93
CA GLY A 248 -21.86 7.95 -6.44
C GLY A 248 -21.38 7.02 -5.33
N ALA A 249 -20.58 6.02 -5.73
CA ALA A 249 -20.07 5.01 -4.82
C ALA A 249 -18.65 4.59 -5.21
N LEU A 250 -17.88 4.13 -4.23
CA LEU A 250 -16.59 3.47 -4.42
C LEU A 250 -16.72 1.98 -4.19
N ARG A 251 -16.04 1.18 -5.01
CA ARG A 251 -15.75 -0.21 -4.71
C ARG A 251 -14.44 -0.29 -3.95
N LEU A 252 -14.52 -0.68 -2.69
CA LEU A 252 -13.37 -0.77 -1.78
C LEU A 252 -13.14 -2.22 -1.38
N LYS A 253 -11.87 -2.61 -1.28
CA LYS A 253 -11.47 -3.80 -0.53
C LYS A 253 -10.61 -3.39 0.65
N VAL A 254 -11.02 -3.71 1.86
CA VAL A 254 -10.32 -3.32 3.09
C VAL A 254 -10.25 -4.51 4.02
N ARG A 255 -9.04 -4.90 4.43
CA ARG A 255 -8.83 -5.98 5.40
C ARG A 255 -7.83 -5.55 6.45
N LEU A 256 -8.22 -5.66 7.72
CA LEU A 256 -7.32 -5.49 8.85
C LEU A 256 -6.76 -6.84 9.30
N SER A 257 -5.44 -6.93 9.38
CA SER A 257 -4.71 -8.08 9.89
C SER A 257 -3.92 -7.66 11.12
N GLU A 258 -4.31 -8.18 12.28
CA GLU A 258 -3.61 -7.98 13.54
C GLU A 258 -2.94 -9.29 13.92
N ASP A 259 -1.62 -9.26 13.91
CA ASP A 259 -0.82 -10.46 14.07
C ASP A 259 0.15 -10.27 15.22
N ARG A 260 0.27 -11.34 16.02
CA ARG A 260 1.23 -11.41 17.09
C ARG A 260 2.33 -12.34 16.64
N ILE A 261 3.52 -11.79 16.45
CA ILE A 261 4.67 -12.51 15.95
C ILE A 261 5.46 -13.02 17.16
N LEU A 262 5.52 -14.34 17.29
CA LEU A 262 6.35 -15.05 18.27
C LEU A 262 7.84 -14.90 17.91
N PRO A 263 8.75 -15.12 18.87
CA PRO A 263 10.18 -15.21 18.54
C PRO A 263 10.47 -16.33 17.53
N SER A 264 11.43 -16.11 16.63
CA SER A 264 11.81 -17.02 15.53
C SER A 264 11.90 -18.50 15.92
N GLY A 265 12.42 -18.81 17.11
CA GLY A 265 12.58 -20.19 17.58
C GLY A 265 11.28 -21.01 17.63
N TYR A 266 10.13 -20.36 17.83
CA TYR A 266 8.82 -21.05 17.81
C TYR A 266 8.38 -21.44 16.40
N TYR A 267 8.75 -20.65 15.38
CA TYR A 267 8.38 -20.90 13.99
C TYR A 267 9.32 -21.87 13.26
N GLN A 268 10.42 -22.24 13.89
CA GLN A 268 11.43 -23.11 13.30
C GLN A 268 10.85 -24.47 12.84
N PRO A 269 10.02 -25.19 13.63
CA PRO A 269 9.46 -26.47 13.18
C PRO A 269 8.59 -26.35 11.93
N LEU A 270 7.74 -25.31 11.85
CA LEU A 270 6.90 -25.08 10.68
C LEU A 270 7.74 -24.70 9.46
N THR A 271 8.75 -23.85 9.66
CA THR A 271 9.67 -23.43 8.60
C THR A 271 10.43 -24.63 8.03
N GLU A 272 10.98 -25.49 8.88
CA GLU A 272 11.71 -26.69 8.50
C GLU A 272 10.81 -27.67 7.74
N LEU A 273 9.57 -27.87 8.20
CA LEU A 273 8.59 -28.75 7.55
C LEU A 273 8.23 -28.27 6.13
N LEU A 274 8.06 -26.96 5.93
CA LEU A 274 7.82 -26.38 4.61
C LEU A 274 9.08 -26.45 3.72
N MET A 275 10.27 -26.25 4.29
CA MET A 275 11.53 -26.35 3.56
C MET A 275 11.83 -27.79 3.10
N ALA A 276 11.57 -28.78 3.95
CA ALA A 276 11.72 -30.20 3.61
C ALA A 276 10.92 -30.56 2.36
N SER A 277 9.69 -30.03 2.23
CA SER A 277 8.83 -30.22 1.05
C SER A 277 9.46 -29.81 -0.28
N VAL A 278 10.46 -28.94 -0.25
CA VAL A 278 11.12 -28.36 -1.44
C VAL A 278 12.50 -28.96 -1.68
N LEU A 279 13.16 -29.44 -0.62
CA LEU A 279 14.51 -29.99 -0.67
C LEU A 279 14.53 -31.51 -0.89
N GLU A 280 13.44 -32.21 -0.57
CA GLU A 280 13.31 -33.66 -0.74
C GLU A 280 13.02 -34.05 -2.21
N PRO A 281 13.35 -35.29 -2.64
CA PRO A 281 13.22 -35.72 -4.04
C PRO A 281 11.78 -35.77 -4.57
N ALA A 282 11.63 -35.51 -5.87
CA ALA A 282 10.35 -35.35 -6.58
C ALA A 282 9.40 -36.57 -6.59
N GLU A 283 9.87 -37.75 -6.18
CA GLU A 283 9.09 -39.00 -6.21
C GLU A 283 8.00 -39.03 -5.11
N GLU A 284 8.07 -38.13 -4.12
CA GLU A 284 7.12 -38.01 -2.98
C GLU A 284 6.22 -36.75 -3.04
N ASP A 285 6.15 -36.07 -4.18
CA ASP A 285 5.55 -34.73 -4.34
C ASP A 285 4.05 -34.63 -4.02
N ALA A 286 3.30 -35.74 -4.11
CA ALA A 286 1.85 -35.75 -3.90
C ALA A 286 1.45 -35.62 -2.41
N ALA A 287 2.39 -35.81 -1.48
CA ALA A 287 2.13 -35.93 -0.05
C ALA A 287 2.78 -34.85 0.82
N SER A 288 3.42 -33.83 0.25
CA SER A 288 4.15 -32.85 1.06
C SER A 288 3.22 -31.93 1.87
N PRO A 289 3.70 -31.35 2.98
CA PRO A 289 3.04 -30.25 3.68
C PRO A 289 2.61 -29.08 2.77
N LEU A 290 3.42 -28.72 1.76
CA LEU A 290 3.06 -27.70 0.77
C LEU A 290 1.92 -28.16 -0.16
N ALA A 291 1.82 -29.46 -0.47
CA ALA A 291 0.70 -30.02 -1.22
C ALA A 291 -0.61 -29.90 -0.46
N VAL A 292 -0.61 -30.27 0.82
CA VAL A 292 -1.77 -30.15 1.69
C VAL A 292 -2.20 -28.69 1.81
N LEU A 293 -1.24 -27.78 1.99
CA LEU A 293 -1.50 -26.34 2.04
C LEU A 293 -2.16 -25.82 0.75
N GLU A 294 -1.66 -26.21 -0.43
CA GLU A 294 -2.25 -25.79 -1.72
C GLU A 294 -3.71 -26.26 -1.86
N GLU A 295 -4.02 -27.48 -1.44
CA GLU A 295 -5.38 -28.04 -1.51
C GLU A 295 -6.37 -27.34 -0.59
N LEU A 296 -5.91 -26.89 0.59
CA LEU A 296 -6.75 -26.21 1.58
C LEU A 296 -6.95 -24.73 1.29
N THR A 297 -6.13 -24.16 0.40
CA THR A 297 -6.18 -22.72 0.12
C THR A 297 -7.35 -22.38 -0.80
N LEU A 298 -8.32 -21.66 -0.24
CA LEU A 298 -9.43 -21.07 -0.98
C LEU A 298 -8.93 -20.12 -2.09
N GLY A 299 -9.70 -20.02 -3.18
CA GLY A 299 -9.27 -19.31 -4.39
C GLY A 299 -9.01 -17.80 -4.19
N ASP A 300 -9.68 -17.18 -3.23
CA ASP A 300 -9.54 -15.76 -2.85
C ASP A 300 -8.28 -15.48 -2.01
N CYS A 301 -7.81 -16.44 -1.22
CA CYS A 301 -6.58 -16.31 -0.41
C CYS A 301 -5.29 -16.76 -1.13
N ARG A 302 -5.41 -17.39 -2.30
CA ARG A 302 -4.28 -18.01 -3.01
C ARG A 302 -3.20 -17.00 -3.43
N GLN A 303 -3.60 -15.79 -3.79
CA GLN A 303 -2.68 -14.71 -4.14
C GLN A 303 -1.84 -14.29 -2.93
N ASP A 304 -2.51 -14.06 -1.79
CA ASP A 304 -1.86 -13.66 -0.54
C ASP A 304 -0.88 -14.75 -0.10
N LEU A 305 -1.32 -16.01 -0.05
CA LEU A 305 -0.47 -17.12 0.33
C LEU A 305 0.76 -17.24 -0.58
N ALA A 306 0.58 -17.12 -1.90
CA ALA A 306 1.69 -17.13 -2.85
C ALA A 306 2.72 -16.05 -2.52
N THR A 307 2.27 -14.82 -2.24
CA THR A 307 3.15 -13.71 -1.84
C THR A 307 3.92 -14.05 -0.56
N LYS A 308 3.25 -14.59 0.48
CA LYS A 308 3.88 -14.95 1.76
C LYS A 308 4.93 -16.05 1.60
N LEU A 309 4.60 -17.12 0.87
CA LEU A 309 5.53 -18.22 0.62
C LEU A 309 6.74 -17.77 -0.21
N VAL A 310 6.52 -17.00 -1.28
CA VAL A 310 7.62 -16.48 -2.10
C VAL A 310 8.57 -15.64 -1.25
N LYS A 311 8.06 -14.73 -0.41
CA LYS A 311 8.87 -13.92 0.49
C LYS A 311 9.64 -14.76 1.52
N LEU A 312 8.99 -15.76 2.11
CA LEU A 312 9.62 -16.71 3.04
C LEU A 312 10.80 -17.44 2.38
N PHE A 313 10.57 -18.08 1.23
CA PHE A 313 11.59 -18.86 0.53
C PHE A 313 12.69 -17.98 -0.09
N LEU A 314 12.38 -16.74 -0.52
CA LEU A 314 13.39 -15.74 -0.88
C LEU A 314 14.30 -15.44 0.32
N GLY A 315 13.71 -15.21 1.51
CA GLY A 315 14.46 -14.89 2.74
C GLY A 315 15.35 -16.04 3.22
N LYS A 316 14.99 -17.29 2.89
CA LYS A 316 15.77 -18.50 3.18
C LYS A 316 16.77 -18.88 2.09
N GLY A 317 16.79 -18.18 0.95
CA GLY A 317 17.68 -18.54 -0.16
C GLY A 317 17.19 -19.71 -1.02
N LEU A 318 15.91 -20.08 -0.89
CA LEU A 318 15.31 -21.30 -1.47
C LEU A 318 14.18 -21.01 -2.48
N ALA A 319 14.07 -19.78 -2.98
CA ALA A 319 13.03 -19.41 -3.93
C ALA A 319 13.06 -20.22 -5.24
N GLY A 320 14.25 -20.49 -5.79
CA GLY A 320 14.40 -21.30 -7.00
C GLY A 320 13.82 -22.71 -6.83
N PRO A 321 14.34 -23.50 -5.86
CA PRO A 321 13.77 -24.81 -5.53
C PRO A 321 12.25 -24.79 -5.29
N PHE A 322 11.75 -23.77 -4.60
CA PHE A 322 10.31 -23.64 -4.31
C PHE A 322 9.47 -23.44 -5.57
N LEU A 323 9.92 -22.58 -6.50
CA LEU A 323 9.22 -22.37 -7.77
C LEU A 323 9.29 -23.61 -8.67
N ASP A 324 10.44 -24.29 -8.69
CA ASP A 324 10.60 -25.57 -9.40
C ASP A 324 9.61 -26.61 -8.88
N TYR A 325 9.50 -26.77 -7.55
CA TYR A 325 8.52 -27.65 -6.91
C TYR A 325 7.08 -27.38 -7.37
N LEU A 326 6.62 -26.11 -7.29
CA LEU A 326 5.26 -25.76 -7.67
C LEU A 326 5.00 -25.94 -9.17
N THR A 327 5.94 -25.51 -10.01
CA THR A 327 5.78 -25.59 -11.47
C THR A 327 5.80 -27.02 -11.96
N ARG A 328 6.68 -27.89 -11.42
CA ARG A 328 6.67 -29.33 -11.71
C ARG A 328 5.31 -29.95 -11.41
N ARG A 329 4.74 -29.67 -10.24
CA ARG A 329 3.44 -30.22 -9.85
C ARG A 329 2.30 -29.75 -10.75
N GLU A 330 2.27 -28.48 -11.12
CA GLU A 330 1.24 -27.97 -12.05
C GLU A 330 1.39 -28.57 -13.46
N VAL A 331 2.60 -28.64 -13.99
CA VAL A 331 2.89 -29.24 -15.32
C VAL A 331 2.49 -30.71 -15.34
N MET A 332 2.81 -31.48 -14.30
CA MET A 332 2.48 -32.90 -14.22
C MET A 332 0.97 -33.16 -14.10
N ARG A 333 0.23 -32.27 -13.42
CA ARG A 333 -1.25 -32.36 -13.30
C ARG A 333 -1.97 -31.88 -14.56
N THR A 334 -1.29 -31.14 -15.44
CA THR A 334 -1.87 -30.65 -16.69
C THR A 334 -1.93 -31.78 -17.72
N THR A 335 -3.12 -31.97 -18.31
CA THR A 335 -3.37 -32.94 -19.37
C THR A 335 -3.41 -32.30 -20.75
N ASP A 336 -4.10 -31.16 -20.90
CA ASP A 336 -4.14 -30.36 -22.13
C ASP A 336 -3.12 -29.20 -22.06
N PRO A 337 -2.10 -29.16 -22.93
CA PRO A 337 -1.13 -28.06 -23.01
C PRO A 337 -1.76 -26.68 -23.12
N ASN A 338 -2.94 -26.56 -23.75
CA ASN A 338 -3.64 -25.29 -23.88
C ASN A 338 -4.20 -24.76 -22.55
N THR A 339 -4.21 -25.55 -21.47
CA THR A 339 -4.68 -25.13 -20.14
C THR A 339 -3.54 -24.77 -19.20
N LEU A 340 -2.29 -25.07 -19.58
CA LEU A 340 -1.12 -24.90 -18.74
C LEU A 340 -0.96 -23.45 -18.26
N PHE A 341 -0.92 -23.26 -16.93
CA PHE A 341 -0.88 -21.96 -16.28
C PHE A 341 -1.98 -20.99 -16.74
N ARG A 342 -3.13 -21.44 -17.25
CA ARG A 342 -4.28 -20.55 -17.54
C ARG A 342 -5.21 -20.37 -16.34
N SER A 343 -5.19 -21.31 -15.39
CA SER A 343 -5.94 -21.24 -14.14
C SER A 343 -5.28 -20.35 -13.09
N ASN A 344 -6.07 -19.87 -12.12
CA ASN A 344 -5.55 -19.23 -10.91
C ASN A 344 -4.96 -20.28 -9.94
N SER A 345 -3.78 -20.81 -10.23
CA SER A 345 -3.07 -21.82 -9.41
C SER A 345 -2.06 -21.20 -8.44
N LEU A 346 -1.58 -21.97 -7.46
CA LEU A 346 -0.55 -21.49 -6.53
C LEU A 346 0.76 -21.24 -7.27
N ALA A 347 1.14 -22.10 -8.24
CA ALA A 347 2.38 -21.92 -9.00
C ALA A 347 2.32 -20.68 -9.92
N SER A 348 1.21 -20.46 -10.64
CA SER A 348 1.06 -19.27 -11.48
C SER A 348 1.11 -17.98 -10.65
N LYS A 349 0.48 -17.97 -9.46
CA LYS A 349 0.55 -16.83 -8.54
C LYS A 349 1.91 -16.65 -7.91
N ALA A 350 2.59 -17.73 -7.51
CA ALA A 350 3.93 -17.66 -6.93
C ALA A 350 4.95 -17.14 -7.95
N MET A 351 4.93 -17.63 -9.19
CA MET A 351 5.79 -17.14 -10.27
C MET A 351 5.52 -15.66 -10.57
N GLU A 352 4.24 -15.23 -10.64
CA GLU A 352 3.87 -13.82 -10.83
C GLU A 352 4.44 -12.93 -9.72
N GLN A 353 4.30 -13.35 -8.46
CA GLN A 353 4.80 -12.59 -7.31
C GLN A 353 6.32 -12.57 -7.24
N PHE A 354 6.99 -13.67 -7.56
CA PHE A 354 8.44 -13.74 -7.65
C PHE A 354 9.00 -12.79 -8.71
N MET A 355 8.41 -12.76 -9.91
CA MET A 355 8.81 -11.80 -10.95
C MET A 355 8.58 -10.34 -10.51
N LYS A 356 7.50 -10.06 -9.79
CA LYS A 356 7.26 -8.72 -9.22
C LYS A 356 8.27 -8.36 -8.14
N LEU A 357 8.70 -9.29 -7.30
CA LEU A 357 9.67 -8.99 -6.24
C LEU A 357 11.11 -8.86 -6.77
N VAL A 358 11.51 -9.71 -7.72
CA VAL A 358 12.89 -9.78 -8.23
C VAL A 358 13.09 -9.00 -9.53
N GLY A 359 12.06 -8.93 -10.37
CA GLY A 359 12.15 -8.41 -11.73
C GLY A 359 11.81 -6.92 -11.89
N MET A 360 11.30 -6.23 -10.87
CA MET A 360 10.87 -4.83 -11.02
C MET A 360 11.99 -3.87 -11.48
N PRO A 361 13.23 -3.95 -10.95
CA PRO A 361 14.34 -3.14 -11.48
C PRO A 361 14.60 -3.41 -12.96
N TYR A 362 14.58 -4.68 -13.35
CA TYR A 362 14.75 -5.11 -14.74
C TYR A 362 13.62 -4.56 -15.64
N LEU A 363 12.37 -4.62 -15.18
CA LEU A 363 11.22 -4.06 -15.88
C LEU A 363 11.37 -2.55 -16.13
N HIS A 364 11.83 -1.82 -15.11
CA HIS A 364 12.05 -0.38 -15.19
C HIS A 364 13.14 -0.05 -16.21
N GLU A 365 14.27 -0.77 -16.17
CA GLU A 365 15.35 -0.54 -17.13
C GLU A 365 14.90 -0.80 -18.58
N VAL A 366 14.10 -1.84 -18.80
CA VAL A 366 13.66 -2.25 -20.15
C VAL A 366 12.56 -1.33 -20.70
N LEU A 367 11.53 -1.00 -19.91
CA LEU A 367 10.32 -0.33 -20.43
C LEU A 367 10.25 1.17 -20.16
N LYS A 368 10.79 1.66 -19.04
CA LYS A 368 10.59 3.04 -18.58
C LYS A 368 11.00 4.10 -19.60
N PRO A 369 12.08 3.96 -20.38
CA PRO A 369 12.46 4.96 -21.40
C PRO A 369 11.38 5.14 -22.47
N VAL A 370 10.87 4.04 -23.05
CA VAL A 370 9.88 4.12 -24.14
C VAL A 370 8.52 4.54 -23.61
N ILE A 371 8.11 4.04 -22.45
CA ILE A 371 6.85 4.46 -21.80
C ILE A 371 6.90 5.95 -21.46
N THR A 372 8.04 6.46 -20.99
CA THR A 372 8.20 7.89 -20.71
C THR A 372 8.01 8.74 -21.96
N ARG A 373 8.60 8.31 -23.07
CA ARG A 373 8.43 8.95 -24.38
C ARG A 373 6.97 8.97 -24.83
N VAL A 374 6.21 7.88 -24.62
CA VAL A 374 4.77 7.84 -24.98
C VAL A 374 3.97 8.87 -24.19
N PHE A 375 4.24 9.02 -22.89
CA PHE A 375 3.58 10.01 -22.03
C PHE A 375 3.97 11.47 -22.35
N GLU A 376 5.19 11.69 -22.85
CA GLU A 376 5.68 13.02 -23.22
C GLU A 376 5.16 13.45 -24.60
N GLU A 377 5.19 12.56 -25.58
CA GLU A 377 4.80 12.90 -26.95
C GLU A 377 3.27 12.95 -27.14
N LYS A 378 2.49 12.20 -26.34
CA LYS A 378 1.01 12.15 -26.36
C LYS A 378 0.42 12.08 -27.77
N LYS A 379 1.03 11.30 -28.65
CA LYS A 379 0.59 11.17 -30.06
C LYS A 379 -0.69 10.35 -30.17
N TYR A 380 -1.54 10.71 -31.13
CA TYR A 380 -2.75 9.98 -31.44
C TYR A 380 -2.43 8.85 -32.40
N MET A 381 -2.82 7.63 -32.04
CA MET A 381 -2.74 6.47 -32.94
C MET A 381 -3.96 5.58 -32.72
N GLU A 382 -4.67 5.29 -33.80
CA GLU A 382 -5.83 4.40 -33.81
C GLU A 382 -5.82 3.56 -35.09
N LEU A 383 -6.06 2.27 -34.94
CA LEU A 383 -6.13 1.31 -36.06
C LEU A 383 -7.55 0.78 -36.27
N ASP A 384 -8.41 0.87 -35.25
CA ASP A 384 -9.82 0.46 -35.30
C ASP A 384 -10.68 1.56 -35.96
N PRO A 385 -11.22 1.32 -37.17
CA PRO A 385 -12.04 2.30 -37.90
C PRO A 385 -13.20 2.85 -37.08
N CYS A 386 -13.81 2.01 -36.23
CA CYS A 386 -14.97 2.38 -35.42
C CYS A 386 -14.63 3.36 -34.29
N LYS A 387 -13.34 3.53 -33.97
CA LYS A 387 -12.85 4.40 -32.88
C LYS A 387 -12.04 5.58 -33.39
N MET A 388 -11.89 5.72 -34.71
CA MET A 388 -11.16 6.84 -35.31
C MET A 388 -11.96 8.13 -35.21
N ASP A 389 -11.34 9.18 -34.66
CA ASP A 389 -11.91 10.53 -34.64
C ASP A 389 -11.39 11.34 -35.83
N LEU A 390 -12.10 11.26 -36.96
CA LEU A 390 -11.81 12.02 -38.19
C LEU A 390 -12.10 13.53 -38.05
N GLY A 391 -12.79 13.95 -36.97
CA GLY A 391 -13.13 15.34 -36.70
C GLY A 391 -12.02 16.13 -36.00
N ARG A 392 -11.02 15.45 -35.43
CA ARG A 392 -9.97 16.04 -34.58
C ARG A 392 -9.13 17.11 -35.30
N THR A 393 -8.92 16.97 -36.60
CA THR A 393 -8.12 17.88 -37.44
C THR A 393 -8.86 19.18 -37.81
N ARG A 394 -10.18 19.28 -37.52
CA ARG A 394 -11.01 20.46 -37.87
C ARG A 394 -10.63 21.73 -37.11
N ARG A 395 -9.93 21.63 -35.96
CA ARG A 395 -9.68 22.79 -35.09
C ARG A 395 -8.45 23.63 -35.46
N ILE A 396 -7.58 23.17 -36.37
CA ILE A 396 -6.27 23.83 -36.60
C ILE A 396 -5.93 24.05 -38.09
N SER A 397 -6.59 23.39 -39.06
CA SER A 397 -6.16 23.45 -40.47
C SER A 397 -7.31 23.65 -41.46
N PHE A 398 -7.13 24.60 -42.39
CA PHE A 398 -7.96 24.81 -43.59
C PHE A 398 -7.73 23.74 -44.68
N LYS A 399 -6.82 22.77 -44.48
CA LYS A 399 -6.66 21.62 -45.38
C LYS A 399 -7.71 20.54 -45.02
N GLY A 400 -8.37 19.99 -46.04
CA GLY A 400 -9.53 19.10 -45.93
C GLY A 400 -9.37 17.90 -44.98
N THR A 401 -10.50 17.28 -44.65
CA THR A 401 -10.58 16.09 -43.78
C THR A 401 -9.61 15.01 -44.24
N PRO A 402 -8.67 14.54 -43.40
CA PRO A 402 -7.81 13.42 -43.75
C PRO A 402 -8.65 12.17 -43.96
N SER A 403 -8.37 11.41 -45.02
CA SER A 403 -9.01 10.12 -45.28
C SER A 403 -8.63 9.11 -44.19
N GLU A 404 -9.53 8.18 -43.89
CA GLU A 404 -9.30 7.08 -42.93
C GLU A 404 -7.99 6.33 -43.18
N GLU A 405 -7.68 6.04 -44.45
CA GLU A 405 -6.45 5.35 -44.85
C GLU A 405 -5.18 6.09 -44.42
N HIS A 406 -5.17 7.42 -44.57
CA HIS A 406 -4.03 8.25 -44.19
C HIS A 406 -3.82 8.26 -42.67
N VAL A 407 -4.92 8.33 -41.90
CA VAL A 407 -4.86 8.26 -40.43
C VAL A 407 -4.36 6.89 -39.98
N ARG A 408 -4.82 5.82 -40.63
CA ARG A 408 -4.39 4.44 -40.35
C ARG A 408 -2.92 4.24 -40.66
N ASP A 409 -2.43 4.70 -41.80
CA ASP A 409 -1.02 4.56 -42.20
C ASP A 409 -0.08 5.37 -41.30
N ALA A 410 -0.46 6.60 -40.95
CA ALA A 410 0.27 7.41 -39.98
C ALA A 410 0.29 6.75 -38.59
N SER A 411 -0.85 6.21 -38.15
CA SER A 411 -0.98 5.49 -36.88
C SER A 411 -0.14 4.22 -36.86
N LEU A 412 -0.09 3.47 -37.96
CA LEU A 412 0.76 2.30 -38.12
C LEU A 412 2.24 2.65 -38.02
N GLY A 413 2.67 3.73 -38.68
CA GLY A 413 4.04 4.25 -38.58
C GLY A 413 4.43 4.68 -37.16
N LEU A 414 3.51 5.32 -36.43
CA LEU A 414 3.73 5.67 -35.03
C LEU A 414 3.78 4.44 -34.12
N LEU A 415 2.83 3.51 -34.28
CA LEU A 415 2.76 2.30 -33.47
C LEU A 415 4.03 1.46 -33.64
N THR A 416 4.45 1.21 -34.88
CA THR A 416 5.70 0.51 -35.18
C THR A 416 6.93 1.28 -34.68
N GLY A 417 6.90 2.61 -34.73
CA GLY A 417 7.96 3.47 -34.19
C GLY A 417 8.14 3.40 -32.67
N TYR A 418 7.11 3.02 -31.90
CA TYR A 418 7.22 2.72 -30.46
C TYR A 418 7.45 1.22 -30.20
N LEU A 419 6.79 0.34 -30.95
CA LEU A 419 6.93 -1.11 -30.78
C LEU A 419 8.34 -1.61 -31.10
N GLY A 420 8.99 -1.07 -32.14
CA GLY A 420 10.38 -1.42 -32.48
C GLY A 420 11.32 -1.26 -31.28
N PRO A 421 11.45 -0.05 -30.70
CA PRO A 421 12.25 0.16 -29.49
C PRO A 421 11.85 -0.71 -28.29
N ILE A 422 10.56 -1.01 -28.09
CA ILE A 422 10.12 -1.92 -27.02
C ILE A 422 10.65 -3.33 -27.26
N VAL A 423 10.47 -3.87 -28.46
CA VAL A 423 10.94 -5.22 -28.83
C VAL A 423 12.47 -5.28 -28.78
N ASP A 424 13.16 -4.26 -29.28
CA ASP A 424 14.61 -4.16 -29.25
C ASP A 424 15.15 -4.14 -27.81
N ALA A 425 14.51 -3.37 -26.92
CA ALA A 425 14.86 -3.33 -25.51
C ALA A 425 14.66 -4.69 -24.82
N ILE A 426 13.53 -5.37 -25.07
CA ILE A 426 13.24 -6.70 -24.49
C ILE A 426 14.20 -7.76 -25.02
N VAL A 427 14.39 -7.85 -26.34
CA VAL A 427 15.25 -8.88 -26.94
C VAL A 427 16.73 -8.64 -26.57
N GLY A 428 17.13 -7.38 -26.42
CA GLY A 428 18.48 -6.98 -26.01
C GLY A 428 18.72 -6.97 -24.50
N SER A 429 17.82 -7.52 -23.67
CA SER A 429 17.93 -7.45 -22.20
C SER A 429 18.27 -8.77 -21.50
N VAL A 430 18.65 -9.82 -22.23
CA VAL A 430 19.02 -11.14 -21.65
C VAL A 430 20.02 -11.00 -20.49
N GLY A 431 21.13 -10.29 -20.70
CA GLY A 431 22.18 -10.11 -19.68
C GLY A 431 21.79 -9.23 -18.49
N ARG A 432 20.63 -8.57 -18.55
CA ARG A 432 20.08 -7.73 -17.47
C ARG A 432 18.93 -8.42 -16.73
N CYS A 433 18.42 -9.53 -17.26
CA CYS A 433 17.42 -10.32 -16.58
C CYS A 433 18.04 -10.92 -15.32
N PRO A 434 17.39 -10.82 -14.15
CA PRO A 434 17.92 -11.36 -12.92
C PRO A 434 18.29 -12.86 -13.05
N PRO A 435 19.50 -13.28 -12.61
CA PRO A 435 19.94 -14.68 -12.58
C PRO A 435 18.88 -15.66 -12.08
N ALA A 436 18.26 -15.33 -10.94
CA ALA A 436 17.24 -16.17 -10.31
C ALA A 436 15.99 -16.34 -11.19
N MET A 437 15.61 -15.34 -11.98
CA MET A 437 14.52 -15.45 -12.96
C MET A 437 14.91 -16.33 -14.14
N ARG A 438 16.14 -16.19 -14.67
CA ARG A 438 16.64 -17.02 -15.77
C ARG A 438 16.67 -18.49 -15.37
N LEU A 439 17.16 -18.80 -14.17
CA LEU A 439 17.17 -20.17 -13.63
C LEU A 439 15.75 -20.74 -13.48
N ALA A 440 14.81 -19.97 -12.93
CA ALA A 440 13.41 -20.40 -12.80
C ALA A 440 12.77 -20.69 -14.18
N PHE A 441 13.06 -19.88 -15.19
CA PHE A 441 12.58 -20.13 -16.55
C PHE A 441 13.25 -21.33 -17.21
N LYS A 442 14.54 -21.56 -16.96
CA LYS A 442 15.24 -22.78 -17.44
C LYS A 442 14.61 -24.04 -16.86
N GLN A 443 14.32 -24.04 -15.56
CA GLN A 443 13.66 -25.17 -14.88
C GLN A 443 12.26 -25.42 -15.46
N LEU A 444 11.46 -24.35 -15.60
CA LEU A 444 10.14 -24.42 -16.23
C LEU A 444 10.21 -24.96 -17.66
N HIS A 445 11.15 -24.46 -18.47
CA HIS A 445 11.37 -24.91 -19.85
C HIS A 445 11.61 -26.42 -19.91
N GLN A 446 12.57 -26.91 -19.13
CA GLN A 446 12.94 -28.32 -19.09
C GLN A 446 11.80 -29.20 -18.57
N CYS A 447 11.03 -28.73 -17.59
CA CYS A 447 9.89 -29.45 -17.07
C CYS A 447 8.79 -29.64 -18.13
N VAL A 448 8.46 -28.58 -18.86
CA VAL A 448 7.43 -28.61 -19.92
C VAL A 448 7.88 -29.47 -21.09
N GLU A 449 9.15 -29.35 -21.51
CA GLU A 449 9.72 -30.15 -22.59
C GLU A 449 9.71 -31.66 -22.27
N LYS A 450 10.00 -32.04 -21.03
CA LYS A 450 9.91 -33.45 -20.58
C LYS A 450 8.47 -33.98 -20.58
N ARG A 451 7.49 -33.14 -20.22
CA ARG A 451 6.08 -33.54 -20.11
C ARG A 451 5.38 -33.65 -21.48
N PHE A 452 5.71 -32.75 -22.41
CA PHE A 452 5.09 -32.67 -23.73
C PHE A 452 6.16 -32.77 -24.83
N PRO A 453 6.81 -33.94 -25.02
CA PRO A 453 7.91 -34.10 -25.97
C PRO A 453 7.46 -34.20 -27.44
N GLN A 454 6.15 -34.25 -27.71
CA GLN A 454 5.62 -34.40 -29.06
C GLN A 454 5.89 -33.15 -29.91
N ALA A 455 6.20 -33.34 -31.20
CA ALA A 455 6.51 -32.23 -32.12
C ALA A 455 5.34 -31.22 -32.28
N GLU A 456 4.10 -31.69 -32.15
CA GLU A 456 2.90 -30.82 -32.14
C GLU A 456 2.82 -29.89 -30.92
N HIS A 457 3.67 -30.09 -29.92
CA HIS A 457 3.74 -29.32 -28.68
C HIS A 457 5.09 -28.60 -28.52
N GLU A 458 5.90 -28.51 -29.57
CA GLU A 458 7.22 -27.88 -29.55
C GLU A 458 7.17 -26.43 -29.04
N ASP A 459 6.12 -25.68 -29.40
CA ASP A 459 5.92 -24.30 -28.98
C ASP A 459 5.49 -24.15 -27.50
N VAL A 460 5.03 -25.22 -26.84
CA VAL A 460 4.43 -25.15 -25.48
C VAL A 460 5.47 -24.70 -24.45
N LYS A 461 6.73 -25.14 -24.57
CA LYS A 461 7.82 -24.73 -23.67
C LYS A 461 8.12 -23.22 -23.76
N TYR A 462 8.02 -22.66 -24.97
CA TYR A 462 8.14 -21.22 -25.19
C TYR A 462 6.92 -20.46 -24.69
N LEU A 463 5.72 -20.96 -24.95
CA LEU A 463 4.47 -20.36 -24.50
C LEU A 463 4.35 -20.33 -22.96
N ALA A 464 4.89 -21.33 -22.26
CA ALA A 464 4.90 -21.35 -20.80
C ALA A 464 5.70 -20.16 -20.22
N ILE A 465 6.91 -19.93 -20.71
CA ILE A 465 7.76 -18.80 -20.28
C ILE A 465 7.18 -17.46 -20.76
N SER A 466 6.79 -17.41 -22.03
CA SER A 466 6.23 -16.20 -22.63
C SER A 466 4.93 -15.77 -21.96
N GLY A 467 4.11 -16.73 -21.51
CA GLY A 467 2.90 -16.48 -20.73
C GLY A 467 3.17 -15.87 -19.35
N PHE A 468 4.39 -15.96 -18.81
CA PHE A 468 4.78 -15.20 -17.62
C PHE A 468 5.36 -13.84 -18.03
N LEU A 469 6.35 -13.82 -18.92
CA LEU A 469 7.05 -12.58 -19.30
C LEU A 469 6.17 -11.57 -20.05
N PHE A 470 5.43 -12.00 -21.06
CA PHE A 470 4.64 -11.07 -21.88
C PHE A 470 3.25 -10.85 -21.27
N LEU A 471 2.53 -11.92 -20.94
CA LEU A 471 1.15 -11.82 -20.44
C LEU A 471 1.02 -11.31 -19.01
N ARG A 472 1.97 -11.62 -18.13
CA ARG A 472 1.86 -11.30 -16.69
C ARG A 472 2.84 -10.24 -16.22
N PHE A 473 3.75 -9.80 -17.08
CA PHE A 473 4.80 -8.85 -16.71
C PHE A 473 4.87 -7.65 -17.68
N PHE A 474 5.36 -7.83 -18.90
CA PHE A 474 5.56 -6.73 -19.85
C PHE A 474 4.26 -6.11 -20.36
N ALA A 475 3.31 -6.88 -20.89
CA ALA A 475 2.08 -6.31 -21.45
C ALA A 475 1.21 -5.62 -20.38
N PRO A 476 1.00 -6.18 -19.17
CA PRO A 476 0.35 -5.46 -18.09
C PRO A 476 1.08 -4.17 -17.67
N ALA A 477 2.42 -4.19 -17.64
CA ALA A 477 3.21 -3.00 -17.32
C ALA A 477 3.11 -1.91 -18.39
N ILE A 478 2.97 -2.28 -19.66
CA ILE A 478 2.71 -1.34 -20.75
C ILE A 478 1.28 -0.80 -20.65
N LEU A 479 0.29 -1.67 -20.39
CA LEU A 479 -1.13 -1.30 -20.34
C LEU A 479 -1.43 -0.34 -19.18
N THR A 480 -0.90 -0.63 -17.99
CA THR A 480 -1.11 0.16 -16.78
C THR A 480 0.23 0.52 -16.12
N PRO A 481 1.03 1.44 -16.70
CA PRO A 481 2.39 1.74 -16.23
C PRO A 481 2.47 2.23 -14.79
N LYS A 482 1.41 2.88 -14.30
CA LYS A 482 1.30 3.34 -12.91
C LYS A 482 1.38 2.19 -11.90
N LEU A 483 0.70 1.08 -12.15
CA LEU A 483 0.64 -0.07 -11.23
C LEU A 483 1.96 -0.86 -11.17
N PHE A 484 2.92 -0.52 -12.04
CA PHE A 484 4.27 -1.10 -12.09
C PHE A 484 5.35 -0.05 -11.80
N ASP A 485 4.99 1.10 -11.21
CA ASP A 485 5.89 2.22 -10.88
C ASP A 485 6.73 2.75 -12.05
N LEU A 486 6.28 2.52 -13.29
CA LEU A 486 6.91 3.08 -14.47
C LEU A 486 6.57 4.57 -14.62
N ARG A 487 5.43 5.01 -14.05
CA ARG A 487 4.92 6.39 -14.08
C ARG A 487 4.22 6.79 -12.78
N ASP A 488 4.27 8.07 -12.46
CA ASP A 488 3.66 8.63 -11.24
C ASP A 488 2.12 8.77 -11.34
N GLN A 489 1.57 8.83 -12.55
CA GLN A 489 0.16 9.14 -12.85
C GLN A 489 -0.43 8.11 -13.83
N HIS A 490 -1.75 7.94 -13.80
CA HIS A 490 -2.49 7.21 -14.83
C HIS A 490 -2.42 7.95 -16.16
N ALA A 491 -2.47 7.19 -17.26
CA ALA A 491 -2.51 7.76 -18.58
C ALA A 491 -3.86 8.48 -18.80
N ASP A 492 -3.83 9.65 -19.42
CA ASP A 492 -5.06 10.29 -19.92
C ASP A 492 -5.76 9.39 -20.97
N PRO A 493 -7.05 9.59 -21.28
CA PRO A 493 -7.80 8.68 -22.15
C PRO A 493 -7.14 8.40 -23.50
N GLN A 494 -6.46 9.38 -24.09
CA GLN A 494 -5.76 9.20 -25.36
C GLN A 494 -4.50 8.35 -25.17
N THR A 495 -3.67 8.70 -24.20
CA THR A 495 -2.44 7.96 -23.90
C THR A 495 -2.76 6.52 -23.47
N SER A 496 -3.83 6.31 -22.70
CA SER A 496 -4.33 5.00 -22.30
C SER A 496 -4.71 4.14 -23.51
N ARG A 497 -5.38 4.72 -24.51
CA ARG A 497 -5.69 4.02 -25.76
C ARG A 497 -4.43 3.61 -26.52
N SER A 498 -3.46 4.51 -26.61
CA SER A 498 -2.14 4.26 -27.21
C SER A 498 -1.42 3.09 -26.53
N LEU A 499 -1.35 3.10 -25.19
CA LEU A 499 -0.75 2.03 -24.39
C LEU A 499 -1.48 0.70 -24.55
N LEU A 500 -2.81 0.70 -24.65
CA LEU A 500 -3.60 -0.50 -24.91
C LEU A 500 -3.23 -1.14 -26.25
N LEU A 501 -3.07 -0.36 -27.32
CA LEU A 501 -2.65 -0.88 -28.62
C LEU A 501 -1.23 -1.48 -28.56
N LEU A 502 -0.31 -0.81 -27.87
CA LEU A 502 1.05 -1.31 -27.66
C LEU A 502 1.06 -2.61 -26.84
N ALA A 503 0.34 -2.65 -25.72
CA ALA A 503 0.24 -3.82 -24.86
C ALA A 503 -0.38 -5.01 -25.62
N LYS A 504 -1.42 -4.78 -26.42
CA LYS A 504 -2.01 -5.83 -27.28
C LYS A 504 -1.03 -6.36 -28.32
N ALA A 505 -0.28 -5.49 -28.98
CA ALA A 505 0.72 -5.92 -29.95
C ALA A 505 1.85 -6.73 -29.29
N VAL A 506 2.37 -6.25 -28.16
CA VAL A 506 3.39 -6.97 -27.36
C VAL A 506 2.85 -8.31 -26.86
N GLN A 507 1.59 -8.36 -26.41
CA GLN A 507 0.93 -9.61 -26.04
C GLN A 507 0.80 -10.57 -27.23
N SER A 508 0.42 -10.06 -28.39
CA SER A 508 0.30 -10.87 -29.61
C SER A 508 1.65 -11.45 -30.05
N ILE A 509 2.75 -10.71 -29.87
CA ILE A 509 4.11 -11.21 -30.09
C ILE A 509 4.42 -12.33 -29.08
N GLY A 510 4.11 -12.12 -27.79
CA GLY A 510 4.29 -13.13 -26.74
C GLY A 510 3.46 -14.40 -26.93
N ASN A 511 2.33 -14.34 -27.63
CA ASN A 511 1.53 -15.51 -27.99
C ASN A 511 2.12 -16.32 -29.16
N LEU A 512 3.28 -15.93 -29.71
CA LEU A 512 4.03 -16.67 -30.73
C LEU A 512 3.22 -17.04 -31.99
N GLY A 513 2.20 -16.25 -32.34
CA GLY A 513 1.41 -16.43 -33.56
C GLY A 513 0.18 -17.35 -33.43
N GLN A 514 -0.12 -17.90 -32.25
CA GLN A 514 -1.21 -18.87 -32.03
C GLN A 514 -2.63 -18.35 -32.37
N GLN A 515 -2.80 -17.03 -32.55
CA GLN A 515 -4.09 -16.38 -32.86
C GLN A 515 -3.97 -15.28 -33.94
N LEU A 516 -2.83 -15.19 -34.64
CA LEU A 516 -2.59 -14.10 -35.57
C LEU A 516 -3.47 -14.28 -36.83
N GLY A 517 -4.37 -13.32 -37.08
CA GLY A 517 -5.29 -13.37 -38.23
C GLY A 517 -6.52 -14.28 -38.06
N GLN A 518 -6.68 -14.95 -36.92
CA GLN A 518 -7.86 -15.73 -36.58
C GLN A 518 -8.54 -15.13 -35.34
N GLY A 519 -9.58 -14.31 -35.53
CA GLY A 519 -10.28 -13.71 -34.39
C GLY A 519 -11.15 -12.49 -34.72
N LYS A 520 -11.71 -11.89 -33.67
CA LYS A 520 -12.62 -10.72 -33.73
C LYS A 520 -11.91 -9.39 -34.02
N GLU A 521 -10.57 -9.35 -34.05
CA GLU A 521 -9.77 -8.12 -34.09
C GLU A 521 -9.12 -7.86 -35.46
N LEU A 522 -9.92 -7.86 -36.52
CA LEU A 522 -9.47 -7.67 -37.91
C LEU A 522 -8.71 -6.35 -38.15
N TRP A 523 -8.92 -5.34 -37.30
CA TRP A 523 -8.23 -4.05 -37.35
C TRP A 523 -6.71 -4.15 -37.05
N MET A 524 -6.22 -5.27 -36.51
CA MET A 524 -4.78 -5.50 -36.31
C MET A 524 -4.04 -5.99 -37.57
N ALA A 525 -4.77 -6.32 -38.65
CA ALA A 525 -4.19 -6.87 -39.87
C ALA A 525 -3.01 -6.06 -40.45
N PRO A 526 -3.04 -4.70 -40.48
CA PRO A 526 -1.90 -3.92 -40.96
C PRO A 526 -0.60 -4.11 -40.17
N LEU A 527 -0.70 -4.56 -38.91
CA LEU A 527 0.46 -4.76 -38.03
C LEU A 527 1.08 -6.17 -38.18
N HIS A 528 0.37 -7.13 -38.78
CA HIS A 528 0.82 -8.52 -38.89
C HIS A 528 2.24 -8.69 -39.44
N PRO A 529 2.70 -7.96 -40.49
CA PRO A 529 4.06 -8.10 -40.99
C PRO A 529 5.12 -7.83 -39.92
N PHE A 530 4.92 -6.78 -39.10
CA PHE A 530 5.81 -6.44 -38.00
C PHE A 530 5.75 -7.48 -36.87
N LEU A 531 4.55 -7.97 -36.53
CA LEU A 531 4.37 -8.98 -35.48
C LEU A 531 5.08 -10.29 -35.84
N LEU A 532 4.94 -10.77 -37.08
CA LEU A 532 5.60 -11.98 -37.56
C LEU A 532 7.12 -11.88 -37.50
N GLN A 533 7.69 -10.73 -37.90
CA GLN A 533 9.13 -10.49 -37.80
C GLN A 533 9.60 -10.44 -36.34
N SER A 534 8.78 -9.94 -35.43
CA SER A 534 9.12 -9.83 -34.01
C SER A 534 9.03 -11.18 -33.28
N ILE A 535 8.12 -12.07 -33.68
CA ILE A 535 7.95 -13.41 -33.08
C ILE A 535 9.24 -14.25 -33.20
N SER A 536 9.91 -14.24 -34.36
CA SER A 536 11.16 -14.99 -34.54
C SER A 536 12.28 -14.48 -33.63
N ARG A 537 12.38 -13.15 -33.47
CA ARG A 537 13.34 -12.50 -32.56
C ARG A 537 13.06 -12.85 -31.10
N VAL A 538 11.77 -12.89 -30.71
CA VAL A 538 11.37 -13.26 -29.36
C VAL A 538 11.64 -14.73 -29.06
N ARG A 539 11.44 -15.65 -30.02
CA ARG A 539 11.85 -17.06 -29.82
C ARG A 539 13.34 -17.18 -29.51
N HIS A 540 14.19 -16.53 -30.31
CA HIS A 540 15.63 -16.50 -30.06
C HIS A 540 16.00 -15.89 -28.70
N PHE A 541 15.31 -14.82 -28.30
CA PHE A 541 15.45 -14.25 -26.97
C PHE A 541 15.11 -15.26 -25.86
N LEU A 542 14.02 -16.02 -26.00
CA LEU A 542 13.62 -17.02 -25.01
C LEU A 542 14.65 -18.15 -24.91
N ASP A 543 15.24 -18.59 -26.03
CA ASP A 543 16.34 -19.57 -26.04
C ASP A 543 17.55 -19.05 -25.24
N GLN A 544 18.00 -17.82 -25.53
CA GLN A 544 19.11 -17.20 -24.80
C GLN A 544 18.80 -16.96 -23.32
N LEU A 545 17.53 -16.74 -22.98
CA LEU A 545 17.13 -16.49 -21.60
C LEU A 545 17.33 -17.72 -20.72
N VAL A 546 17.05 -18.92 -21.24
CA VAL A 546 17.16 -20.20 -20.53
C VAL A 546 18.55 -20.84 -20.64
N ASP A 547 19.41 -20.31 -21.52
CA ASP A 547 20.81 -20.70 -21.66
C ASP A 547 21.65 -20.08 -20.54
N VAL A 548 21.68 -20.75 -19.38
CA VAL A 548 22.46 -20.37 -18.19
C VAL A 548 23.19 -21.59 -17.60
N ASP A 549 24.45 -21.43 -17.19
CA ASP A 549 25.23 -22.49 -16.55
C ASP A 549 24.79 -22.69 -15.10
N GLY A 550 24.45 -23.94 -14.75
CA GLY A 550 23.80 -24.27 -13.47
C GLY A 550 24.69 -24.19 -12.24
N GLU A 551 26.02 -24.05 -12.40
CA GLU A 551 26.99 -24.18 -11.29
C GLU A 551 27.62 -22.85 -10.84
N GLU A 552 27.70 -21.81 -11.67
CA GLU A 552 28.34 -20.53 -11.27
C GLU A 552 27.40 -19.58 -10.50
N GLU A 553 26.08 -19.71 -10.63
CA GLU A 553 25.11 -18.78 -9.99
C GLU A 553 24.35 -19.37 -8.79
N ALA A 554 24.43 -20.69 -8.55
CA ALA A 554 23.85 -21.34 -7.38
C ALA A 554 24.56 -20.94 -6.05
N GLY A 555 25.77 -20.38 -6.15
CA GLY A 555 26.62 -19.98 -5.02
C GLY A 555 26.37 -18.57 -4.47
N SER A 556 25.56 -17.73 -5.12
CA SER A 556 25.07 -16.50 -4.47
C SER A 556 23.78 -16.84 -3.73
N PRO A 557 23.79 -16.97 -2.39
CA PRO A 557 22.55 -17.24 -1.66
C PRO A 557 21.58 -16.11 -1.99
N ALA A 558 20.31 -16.39 -2.27
CA ALA A 558 19.33 -15.34 -2.56
C ALA A 558 19.19 -14.30 -1.41
N ARG A 559 19.81 -14.56 -0.23
CA ARG A 559 20.16 -13.55 0.79
C ARG A 559 20.91 -12.33 0.22
N ALA A 560 21.69 -12.48 -0.84
CA ALA A 560 22.45 -11.42 -1.50
C ALA A 560 21.58 -10.45 -2.32
N LEU A 561 20.30 -10.76 -2.56
CA LEU A 561 19.36 -9.82 -3.21
C LEU A 561 18.94 -8.67 -2.28
N VAL A 562 19.21 -8.79 -0.97
CA VAL A 562 19.15 -7.68 -0.02
C VAL A 562 20.49 -7.59 0.70
N ALA A 563 21.53 -7.17 -0.02
CA ALA A 563 22.73 -6.69 0.66
C ALA A 563 22.36 -5.53 1.61
N PRO A 564 23.01 -5.37 2.79
CA PRO A 564 22.80 -4.21 3.67
C PRO A 564 23.01 -2.85 2.96
N SER A 565 23.73 -2.88 1.83
CA SER A 565 24.01 -1.76 0.94
C SER A 565 22.99 -1.54 -0.18
N VAL A 566 21.90 -2.32 -0.28
CA VAL A 566 20.85 -2.10 -1.28
C VAL A 566 20.19 -0.75 -1.00
N ILE A 567 20.15 0.08 -2.04
CA ILE A 567 19.44 1.35 -2.03
C ILE A 567 17.95 1.01 -1.87
N VAL A 568 17.41 1.32 -0.69
CA VAL A 568 15.98 1.20 -0.36
C VAL A 568 15.18 2.19 -1.19
N ARG A 569 15.71 3.40 -1.37
CA ARG A 569 15.06 4.45 -2.16
C ARG A 569 16.06 5.50 -2.62
N GLU A 570 15.87 6.02 -3.83
CA GLU A 570 16.64 7.14 -4.35
C GLU A 570 15.79 8.12 -5.17
N GLY A 571 16.28 9.35 -5.33
CA GLY A 571 15.57 10.37 -6.09
C GLY A 571 16.06 11.78 -5.82
N TYR A 572 15.59 12.73 -6.64
CA TYR A 572 15.87 14.14 -6.44
C TYR A 572 14.91 14.76 -5.43
N LEU A 573 15.46 15.34 -4.37
CA LEU A 573 14.70 16.13 -3.40
C LEU A 573 15.25 17.55 -3.31
N LEU A 574 14.37 18.47 -2.95
CA LEU A 574 14.74 19.84 -2.60
C LEU A 574 15.11 19.85 -1.12
N LYS A 575 16.38 20.16 -0.81
CA LYS A 575 16.93 20.12 0.56
C LYS A 575 17.13 21.51 1.16
N ARG A 576 16.78 21.67 2.43
CA ARG A 576 17.13 22.83 3.25
C ARG A 576 17.57 22.38 4.65
N LYS A 577 18.73 22.84 5.11
CA LYS A 577 19.17 22.62 6.50
C LYS A 577 18.60 23.74 7.37
N GLU A 578 18.24 23.41 8.60
CA GLU A 578 17.98 24.43 9.61
C GLU A 578 19.29 25.19 9.92
N GLU A 579 19.30 26.53 9.76
CA GLU A 579 20.46 27.37 10.10
C GLU A 579 20.29 28.05 11.46
N PRO A 580 21.38 28.24 12.23
CA PRO A 580 21.40 29.16 13.36
C PRO A 580 21.33 30.61 12.85
N ALA A 581 20.59 31.46 13.59
CA ALA A 581 20.38 32.86 13.21
C ALA A 581 21.73 33.58 13.05
N GLY A 582 22.00 34.15 11.88
CA GLY A 582 23.23 34.93 11.68
C GLY A 582 23.50 35.47 10.27
N LEU A 583 23.14 34.77 9.18
CA LEU A 583 23.34 35.30 7.84
C LEU A 583 22.13 35.06 6.94
N ALA A 584 21.51 36.16 6.51
CA ALA A 584 20.48 36.18 5.50
C ALA A 584 21.06 35.74 4.14
N THR A 585 21.13 34.43 3.89
CA THR A 585 21.13 33.91 2.53
C THR A 585 19.68 33.59 2.15
N ARG A 586 19.24 34.12 1.01
CA ARG A 586 17.85 34.01 0.53
C ARG A 586 17.44 32.52 0.42
N PHE A 587 16.58 32.10 1.35
CA PHE A 587 15.48 31.11 1.33
C PHE A 587 15.40 29.98 0.27
N ALA A 588 16.47 29.53 -0.38
CA ALA A 588 16.37 28.54 -1.45
C ALA A 588 16.59 27.10 -0.96
N PHE A 589 15.56 26.26 -1.10
CA PHE A 589 15.76 24.81 -1.11
C PHE A 589 16.68 24.45 -2.29
N LYS A 590 17.66 23.57 -2.04
CA LYS A 590 18.66 23.18 -3.05
C LYS A 590 18.35 21.76 -3.53
N LYS A 591 18.21 21.59 -4.85
CA LYS A 591 18.06 20.26 -5.47
C LYS A 591 19.27 19.38 -5.19
N ARG A 592 19.04 18.19 -4.63
CA ARG A 592 20.05 17.18 -4.31
C ARG A 592 19.51 15.82 -4.69
N TYR A 593 20.40 14.93 -5.12
CA TYR A 593 20.07 13.52 -5.31
C TYR A 593 20.30 12.80 -3.99
N PHE A 594 19.31 12.05 -3.52
CA PHE A 594 19.34 11.29 -2.27
C PHE A 594 19.30 9.80 -2.57
N TRP A 595 19.95 9.01 -1.73
CA TRP A 595 19.86 7.56 -1.70
C TRP A 595 19.87 7.09 -0.24
N LEU A 596 18.89 6.28 0.10
CA LEU A 596 18.70 5.67 1.40
C LEU A 596 19.12 4.20 1.31
N SER A 597 20.00 3.75 2.19
CA SER A 597 20.26 2.34 2.47
C SER A 597 19.72 1.98 3.86
N GLY A 598 19.82 0.70 4.24
CA GLY A 598 19.51 0.26 5.60
C GLY A 598 20.38 0.94 6.68
N GLU A 599 21.53 1.48 6.30
CA GLU A 599 22.52 2.04 7.24
C GLU A 599 22.64 3.57 7.16
N THR A 600 22.46 4.16 5.98
CA THR A 600 22.71 5.61 5.79
C THR A 600 21.71 6.28 4.85
N LEU A 601 21.38 7.53 5.16
CA LEU A 601 20.77 8.47 4.23
C LEU A 601 21.86 9.37 3.66
N SER A 602 22.17 9.19 2.38
CA SER A 602 23.25 9.88 1.71
C SER A 602 22.74 10.79 0.58
N TYR A 603 23.46 11.87 0.27
CA TYR A 603 23.08 12.81 -0.77
C TYR A 603 24.25 13.57 -1.41
N SER A 604 24.06 14.01 -2.65
CA SER A 604 25.00 14.85 -3.42
C SER A 604 24.28 15.78 -4.41
N LYS A 605 25.05 16.51 -5.23
CA LYS A 605 24.52 17.35 -6.32
C LYS A 605 23.97 16.53 -7.49
N SER A 606 24.60 15.41 -7.83
CA SER A 606 24.20 14.50 -8.91
C SER A 606 24.63 13.06 -8.60
N PRO A 607 23.98 12.03 -9.20
CA PRO A 607 24.29 10.62 -8.92
C PRO A 607 25.78 10.26 -9.08
N GLU A 608 26.43 10.83 -10.10
CA GLU A 608 27.84 10.61 -10.46
C GLU A 608 28.82 11.42 -9.58
N TRP A 609 28.33 12.28 -8.69
CA TRP A 609 29.18 13.19 -7.91
C TRP A 609 29.91 12.44 -6.78
N GLN A 610 31.25 12.52 -6.77
CA GLN A 610 32.11 11.79 -5.82
C GLN A 610 31.98 12.28 -4.37
N MET A 611 31.76 13.57 -4.13
CA MET A 611 31.66 14.11 -2.77
C MET A 611 30.24 13.93 -2.21
N ARG A 612 30.11 13.03 -1.24
CA ARG A 612 28.82 12.64 -0.66
C ARG A 612 28.73 13.09 0.79
N SER A 613 27.58 13.64 1.17
CA SER A 613 27.22 13.81 2.58
C SER A 613 26.40 12.60 3.00
N SER A 614 26.67 12.04 4.17
CA SER A 614 25.99 10.86 4.69
C SER A 614 25.53 11.08 6.13
N ILE A 615 24.33 10.60 6.42
CA ILE A 615 23.69 10.63 7.74
C ILE A 615 23.44 9.18 8.12
N PRO A 616 24.08 8.65 9.19
CA PRO A 616 23.74 7.33 9.72
C PRO A 616 22.26 7.27 10.10
N VAL A 617 21.59 6.18 9.72
CA VAL A 617 20.17 5.96 10.04
C VAL A 617 19.95 5.90 11.56
N SER A 618 20.94 5.40 12.31
CA SER A 618 20.97 5.42 13.78
C SER A 618 20.97 6.83 14.39
N HIS A 619 21.29 7.88 13.61
CA HIS A 619 21.21 9.26 14.07
C HIS A 619 19.84 9.90 13.82
N ILE A 620 18.95 9.26 13.05
CA ILE A 620 17.62 9.79 12.74
C ILE A 620 16.71 9.58 13.95
N ARG A 621 16.24 10.68 14.54
CA ARG A 621 15.42 10.71 15.76
C ARG A 621 13.93 10.91 15.47
N ALA A 622 13.58 11.60 14.39
CA ALA A 622 12.20 11.77 13.93
C ALA A 622 12.15 12.03 12.43
N VAL A 623 11.07 11.58 11.78
CA VAL A 623 10.78 11.80 10.36
C VAL A 623 9.30 12.10 10.20
N GLU A 624 8.97 13.36 10.00
CA GLU A 624 7.58 13.83 10.06
C GLU A 624 7.24 14.80 8.94
N ARG A 625 5.93 14.97 8.71
CA ARG A 625 5.41 16.03 7.85
C ARG A 625 5.67 17.39 8.48
N VAL A 626 5.70 18.40 7.61
CA VAL A 626 5.86 19.80 7.99
C VAL A 626 4.59 20.52 7.59
N ASP A 627 4.09 21.37 8.48
CA ASP A 627 2.90 22.18 8.22
C ASP A 627 3.14 23.08 6.99
N GLU A 628 2.16 23.13 6.07
CA GLU A 628 2.28 23.90 4.83
C GLU A 628 2.55 25.39 5.10
N GLY A 629 1.96 25.94 6.17
CA GLY A 629 2.18 27.31 6.64
C GLY A 629 3.62 27.63 7.05
N ALA A 630 4.46 26.62 7.37
CA ALA A 630 5.84 26.84 7.80
C ALA A 630 6.74 27.37 6.67
N PHE A 631 6.47 26.96 5.43
CA PHE A 631 7.25 27.36 4.25
C PHE A 631 6.40 27.97 3.13
N GLN A 632 5.06 27.91 3.21
CA GLN A 632 4.15 28.14 2.08
C GLN A 632 4.53 27.26 0.88
N LEU A 633 4.93 26.03 1.17
CA LEU A 633 5.32 25.03 0.19
C LEU A 633 4.60 23.73 0.53
N PRO A 634 3.95 23.07 -0.45
CA PRO A 634 3.34 21.78 -0.22
C PRO A 634 4.41 20.68 -0.14
N HIS A 635 4.01 19.55 0.41
CA HIS A 635 4.75 18.28 0.38
C HIS A 635 6.15 18.32 1.01
N VAL A 636 6.28 19.01 2.13
CA VAL A 636 7.55 19.12 2.88
C VAL A 636 7.55 18.11 4.04
N MET A 637 8.64 17.37 4.19
CA MET A 637 8.96 16.59 5.40
C MET A 637 10.18 17.15 6.11
N GLN A 638 10.36 16.75 7.36
CA GLN A 638 11.53 17.00 8.17
C GLN A 638 12.20 15.69 8.59
N VAL A 639 13.52 15.72 8.67
CA VAL A 639 14.37 14.67 9.23
C VAL A 639 15.16 15.29 10.36
N VAL A 640 14.82 14.90 11.60
CA VAL A 640 15.51 15.34 12.81
C VAL A 640 16.63 14.35 13.11
N THR A 641 17.84 14.85 13.25
CA THR A 641 19.05 14.04 13.43
C THR A 641 19.83 14.47 14.65
N GLN A 642 20.42 13.53 15.38
CA GLN A 642 21.26 13.80 16.53
C GLN A 642 22.40 12.79 16.60
N ALA A 643 23.64 13.32 16.57
CA ALA A 643 24.86 12.53 16.69
C ALA A 643 25.32 12.55 18.15
N GLY A 644 25.27 11.40 18.83
CA GLY A 644 25.61 11.27 20.25
C GLY A 644 24.84 12.25 21.14
N ALA A 645 25.53 12.86 22.10
CA ALA A 645 24.97 13.88 23.00
C ALA A 645 24.91 15.31 22.40
N GLY A 646 25.12 15.47 21.09
CA GLY A 646 25.05 16.77 20.42
C GLY A 646 23.63 17.34 20.35
N ALA A 647 23.48 18.61 19.94
CA ALA A 647 22.17 19.19 19.70
C ALA A 647 21.44 18.52 18.51
N PRO A 648 20.11 18.40 18.54
CA PRO A 648 19.34 17.92 17.41
C PRO A 648 19.40 18.93 16.25
N HIS A 649 19.44 18.41 15.02
CA HIS A 649 19.48 19.18 13.79
C HIS A 649 18.36 18.75 12.86
N THR A 650 17.58 19.72 12.38
CA THR A 650 16.48 19.47 11.45
C THR A 650 16.91 19.72 10.01
N THR A 651 16.59 18.78 9.13
CA THR A 651 16.71 18.95 7.67
C THR A 651 15.32 18.86 7.05
N TYR A 652 14.92 19.90 6.32
CA TYR A 652 13.66 19.95 5.59
C TYR A 652 13.88 19.47 4.15
N LEU A 653 13.00 18.60 3.68
CA LEU A 653 13.04 17.97 2.37
C LEU A 653 11.69 18.16 1.69
N GLN A 654 11.67 18.84 0.55
CA GLN A 654 10.46 19.02 -0.26
C GLN A 654 10.45 17.99 -1.40
N CYS A 655 9.30 17.34 -1.55
CA CYS A 655 9.02 16.35 -2.60
C CYS A 655 8.18 16.99 -3.72
N LYS A 656 8.12 16.33 -4.88
CA LYS A 656 7.37 16.81 -6.05
C LYS A 656 5.86 16.72 -5.86
N ASN A 657 5.37 15.69 -5.16
CA ASN A 657 3.96 15.43 -4.91
C ASN A 657 3.77 14.65 -3.59
N VAL A 658 2.52 14.50 -3.15
CA VAL A 658 2.18 13.80 -1.91
C VAL A 658 2.55 12.31 -1.91
N ASN A 659 2.50 11.64 -3.05
CA ASN A 659 2.87 10.22 -3.13
C ASN A 659 4.36 10.02 -2.91
N GLU A 660 5.20 10.84 -3.54
CA GLU A 660 6.64 10.84 -3.31
C GLU A 660 6.96 11.16 -1.84
N LEU A 661 6.27 12.14 -1.24
CA LEU A 661 6.38 12.46 0.19
C LEU A 661 6.06 11.23 1.06
N ASN A 662 4.91 10.58 0.86
CA ASN A 662 4.47 9.47 1.69
C ASN A 662 5.40 8.27 1.59
N GLN A 663 5.90 7.98 0.38
CA GLN A 663 6.85 6.91 0.18
C GLN A 663 8.22 7.22 0.83
N TRP A 664 8.72 8.45 0.75
CA TRP A 664 9.95 8.84 1.46
C TRP A 664 9.79 8.82 2.99
N LEU A 665 8.67 9.32 3.51
CA LEU A 665 8.32 9.23 4.92
C LEU A 665 8.33 7.76 5.37
N SER A 666 7.65 6.89 4.63
CA SER A 666 7.60 5.45 4.89
C SER A 666 9.00 4.83 4.92
N ALA A 667 9.79 5.01 3.86
CA ALA A 667 11.11 4.41 3.72
C ALA A 667 12.06 4.85 4.85
N LEU A 668 12.08 6.14 5.19
CA LEU A 668 12.91 6.69 6.26
C LEU A 668 12.44 6.23 7.65
N ARG A 669 11.12 6.16 7.89
CA ARG A 669 10.56 5.68 9.16
C ARG A 669 10.90 4.21 9.38
N LYS A 670 10.82 3.36 8.35
CA LYS A 670 11.21 1.94 8.37
C LYS A 670 12.71 1.77 8.61
N ALA A 671 13.54 2.45 7.82
CA ALA A 671 14.99 2.35 7.98
C ALA A 671 15.43 2.74 9.40
N SER A 672 14.85 3.83 9.94
CA SER A 672 15.15 4.29 11.29
C SER A 672 14.40 3.56 12.41
N ALA A 673 13.47 2.64 12.11
CA ALA A 673 12.63 1.98 13.11
C ALA A 673 13.40 1.27 14.24
N PRO A 674 14.57 0.62 13.99
CA PRO A 674 15.33 -0.02 15.05
C PRO A 674 16.00 0.95 16.04
N ASN A 675 15.98 2.26 15.77
CA ASN A 675 16.59 3.25 16.66
C ASN A 675 15.75 3.40 17.95
N PRO A 676 16.26 3.03 19.14
CA PRO A 676 15.51 3.13 20.39
C PRO A 676 15.29 4.57 20.84
N ASP A 677 16.11 5.51 20.36
CA ASP A 677 16.11 6.88 20.82
C ASP A 677 15.25 7.82 19.95
N LYS A 678 14.15 7.33 19.39
CA LYS A 678 13.23 8.19 18.62
C LYS A 678 12.55 9.20 19.54
N LEU A 679 12.33 10.40 19.03
CA LEU A 679 11.56 11.42 19.74
C LEU A 679 10.09 11.01 19.77
N ALA A 680 9.44 11.19 20.93
CA ALA A 680 7.99 10.99 21.06
C ALA A 680 7.17 12.15 20.46
N ALA A 681 7.77 13.34 20.35
CA ALA A 681 7.14 14.53 19.80
C ALA A 681 8.17 15.40 19.06
N CYS A 682 7.71 16.11 18.03
CA CYS A 682 8.51 17.08 17.28
C CYS A 682 7.67 18.33 16.95
N HIS A 683 8.32 19.38 16.48
CA HIS A 683 7.64 20.56 15.97
C HIS A 683 7.36 20.38 14.48
N PRO A 684 6.09 20.39 14.01
CA PRO A 684 5.77 20.31 12.58
C PRO A 684 6.05 21.63 11.85
N GLY A 685 6.35 22.70 12.58
CA GLY A 685 6.75 23.99 12.03
C GLY A 685 8.26 24.17 11.90
N ALA A 686 8.67 25.33 11.38
CA ALA A 686 10.06 25.81 11.39
C ALA A 686 10.29 26.86 12.48
N PHE A 687 11.48 26.89 13.09
CA PHE A 687 11.90 27.95 13.99
C PHE A 687 12.36 29.19 13.22
N ARG A 688 11.61 30.30 13.31
CA ARG A 688 11.87 31.56 12.60
C ARG A 688 11.41 32.76 13.41
N SER A 689 12.10 33.89 13.25
CA SER A 689 11.76 35.13 13.96
C SER A 689 11.66 34.93 15.48
N SER A 690 12.61 34.16 16.02
CA SER A 690 12.73 33.80 17.45
C SER A 690 11.52 33.06 18.03
N ARG A 691 10.79 32.28 17.22
CA ARG A 691 9.71 31.39 17.67
C ARG A 691 9.49 30.22 16.71
N TRP A 692 8.85 29.17 17.19
CA TRP A 692 8.32 28.11 16.34
C TRP A 692 7.07 28.58 15.60
N THR A 693 6.98 28.28 14.30
CA THR A 693 5.81 28.65 13.48
C THR A 693 4.55 27.81 13.77
N CYS A 694 4.70 26.65 14.41
CA CYS A 694 3.59 25.77 14.78
C CYS A 694 2.94 26.19 16.11
N CYS A 695 3.70 26.16 17.21
CA CYS A 695 3.19 26.40 18.57
C CYS A 695 3.56 27.77 19.16
N LEU A 696 4.22 28.63 18.38
CA LEU A 696 4.62 29.99 18.78
C LEU A 696 5.59 30.09 19.97
N ARG A 697 6.09 28.96 20.50
CA ARG A 697 7.10 28.94 21.58
C ARG A 697 8.38 29.65 21.14
N ALA A 698 8.88 30.52 22.02
CA ALA A 698 10.06 31.35 21.75
C ALA A 698 11.39 30.58 21.85
N GLU A 699 11.40 29.50 22.65
CA GLU A 699 12.60 28.70 22.87
C GLU A 699 12.81 27.66 21.78
N ARG A 700 14.00 27.65 21.19
CA ARG A 700 14.39 26.66 20.17
C ARG A 700 14.46 25.24 20.74
N SER A 701 14.88 25.10 22.00
CA SER A 701 14.97 23.82 22.72
C SER A 701 13.64 23.32 23.27
N ALA A 702 12.53 24.04 23.05
CA ALA A 702 11.23 23.63 23.54
C ALA A 702 10.87 22.22 23.06
N ALA A 703 10.26 21.43 23.93
CA ALA A 703 9.72 20.13 23.57
C ALA A 703 8.73 20.24 22.39
N GLY A 704 8.73 19.24 21.52
CA GLY A 704 7.86 19.19 20.34
C GLY A 704 6.37 19.28 20.69
N CYS A 705 5.58 19.97 19.85
CA CYS A 705 4.15 20.16 20.08
C CYS A 705 3.24 19.10 19.42
N SER A 706 3.75 18.33 18.45
CA SER A 706 3.01 17.27 17.76
C SER A 706 3.66 15.91 18.01
N ARG A 707 2.85 14.85 18.10
CA ARG A 707 3.35 13.48 18.29
C ARG A 707 4.09 13.00 17.04
N THR A 708 5.05 12.10 17.20
CA THR A 708 5.68 11.44 16.05
C THR A 708 4.83 10.29 15.54
N HIS A 709 4.72 10.14 14.23
CA HIS A 709 3.89 9.13 13.56
C HIS A 709 4.75 8.00 12.97
N SER A 710 5.84 7.65 13.66
CA SER A 710 6.84 6.71 13.15
C SER A 710 6.34 5.28 12.94
N ALA A 711 5.20 4.93 13.54
CA ALA A 711 4.58 3.61 13.40
C ALA A 711 3.75 3.45 12.12
N VAL A 712 3.33 4.56 11.49
CA VAL A 712 2.53 4.52 10.25
C VAL A 712 3.46 4.50 9.04
N THR A 713 3.50 3.35 8.35
CA THR A 713 4.35 3.16 7.16
C THR A 713 3.60 2.40 6.06
N LEU A 714 3.88 2.75 4.80
CA LEU A 714 3.35 2.06 3.62
C LEU A 714 4.25 0.87 3.29
N GLY A 715 3.69 -0.34 3.19
CA GLY A 715 4.33 -1.53 2.64
C GLY A 715 4.78 -1.30 1.19
N ASP A 716 5.99 -1.73 0.87
CA ASP A 716 6.60 -1.60 -0.46
C ASP A 716 7.20 -2.95 -0.90
N TRP A 717 7.35 -3.16 -2.20
CA TRP A 717 7.95 -4.39 -2.73
C TRP A 717 9.44 -4.49 -2.41
N SER A 718 10.10 -3.35 -2.19
CA SER A 718 11.50 -3.24 -1.76
C SER A 718 11.70 -3.40 -0.25
N ASP A 719 10.64 -3.67 0.51
CA ASP A 719 10.76 -3.87 1.94
C ASP A 719 11.65 -5.07 2.27
N PRO A 720 12.48 -4.98 3.33
CA PRO A 720 13.24 -6.13 3.81
C PRO A 720 12.32 -7.31 4.10
N LEU A 721 12.77 -8.52 3.76
CA LEU A 721 12.05 -9.74 4.07
C LEU A 721 12.09 -9.98 5.59
N ASP A 722 10.92 -10.26 6.19
CA ASP A 722 10.77 -10.65 7.58
C ASP A 722 10.24 -12.09 7.66
N PRO A 723 11.13 -13.10 7.73
CA PRO A 723 10.72 -14.51 7.71
C PRO A 723 9.74 -14.89 8.83
N ASP A 724 9.85 -14.24 10.00
CA ASP A 724 8.99 -14.53 11.16
C ASP A 724 7.58 -13.96 10.94
N ALA A 725 7.48 -12.76 10.34
CA ALA A 725 6.18 -12.22 9.92
C ALA A 725 5.56 -13.06 8.80
N GLU A 726 6.33 -13.46 7.80
CA GLU A 726 5.80 -14.24 6.67
C GLU A 726 5.34 -15.65 7.11
N ILE A 727 6.10 -16.34 7.97
CA ILE A 727 5.70 -17.65 8.49
C ILE A 727 4.49 -17.56 9.44
N GLN A 728 4.35 -16.50 10.23
CA GLN A 728 3.15 -16.25 11.02
C GLN A 728 1.91 -16.13 10.13
N MET A 729 2.04 -15.53 8.94
CA MET A 729 0.92 -15.42 8.00
C MET A 729 0.55 -16.78 7.40
N VAL A 730 1.55 -17.60 7.08
CA VAL A 730 1.33 -18.97 6.60
C VAL A 730 0.66 -19.82 7.69
N TYR A 731 1.12 -19.72 8.93
CA TYR A 731 0.48 -20.36 10.10
C TYR A 731 -1.00 -20.01 10.21
N ARG A 732 -1.36 -18.72 10.07
CA ARG A 732 -2.76 -18.27 10.14
C ARG A 732 -3.62 -18.88 9.02
N GLN A 733 -3.10 -18.97 7.80
CA GLN A 733 -3.84 -19.62 6.70
C GLN A 733 -4.04 -21.12 6.97
N LEU A 734 -3.02 -21.78 7.52
CA LEU A 734 -3.11 -23.19 7.92
C LEU A 734 -4.15 -23.42 9.02
N LEU A 735 -4.28 -22.50 9.98
CA LEU A 735 -5.32 -22.58 11.01
C LEU A 735 -6.74 -22.55 10.42
N LEU A 736 -6.99 -21.73 9.39
CA LEU A 736 -8.30 -21.68 8.73
C LEU A 736 -8.68 -23.01 8.06
N GLY A 737 -7.69 -23.74 7.55
CA GLY A 737 -7.87 -25.05 6.93
C GLY A 737 -7.73 -26.25 7.89
N ARG A 738 -7.47 -26.00 9.18
CA ARG A 738 -7.10 -27.05 10.16
C ARG A 738 -8.17 -28.13 10.30
N ASP A 739 -9.43 -27.73 10.40
CA ASP A 739 -10.52 -28.68 10.64
C ASP A 739 -10.83 -29.50 9.38
N GLN A 740 -10.72 -28.90 8.19
CA GLN A 740 -10.80 -29.64 6.93
C GLN A 740 -9.66 -30.66 6.80
N LEU A 741 -8.46 -30.30 7.26
CA LEU A 741 -7.31 -31.20 7.26
C LEU A 741 -7.54 -32.38 8.22
N ARG A 742 -8.12 -32.16 9.40
CA ARG A 742 -8.53 -33.23 10.32
C ARG A 742 -9.57 -34.16 9.70
N ILE A 743 -10.66 -33.61 9.18
CA ILE A 743 -11.75 -34.40 8.57
C ILE A 743 -11.20 -35.25 7.40
N LYS A 744 -10.41 -34.64 6.51
CA LYS A 744 -9.93 -35.30 5.29
C LYS A 744 -8.90 -36.41 5.55
N PHE A 745 -8.06 -36.26 6.58
CA PHE A 745 -6.89 -37.15 6.77
C PHE A 745 -6.88 -37.91 8.10
N GLN A 746 -7.79 -37.62 9.04
CA GLN A 746 -7.88 -38.31 10.34
C GLN A 746 -9.22 -39.00 10.61
N GLU A 747 -10.33 -38.61 9.97
CA GLU A 747 -11.61 -39.32 10.14
C GLU A 747 -11.69 -40.56 9.24
N ASP A 748 -12.05 -41.69 9.85
CA ASP A 748 -12.21 -42.98 9.18
C ASP A 748 -13.56 -42.98 8.42
N PRO A 749 -13.60 -43.19 7.09
CA PRO A 749 -14.85 -43.17 6.32
C PRO A 749 -15.84 -44.30 6.69
N SER A 750 -15.53 -45.11 7.70
CA SER A 750 -16.33 -46.24 8.17
C SER A 750 -17.39 -45.87 9.24
N ILE A 751 -17.50 -44.60 9.65
CA ILE A 751 -18.49 -44.16 10.64
C ILE A 751 -19.35 -43.02 10.07
N ASP A 752 -20.14 -43.31 9.03
CA ASP A 752 -21.52 -42.79 8.99
C ASP A 752 -22.38 -43.66 8.07
N SER A 753 -23.25 -44.46 8.68
CA SER A 753 -24.32 -45.17 8.00
C SER A 753 -25.64 -44.71 8.58
N SER A 754 -26.15 -43.60 8.04
CA SER A 754 -27.56 -43.27 8.13
C SER A 754 -28.04 -42.78 6.76
N PRO A 755 -29.13 -43.34 6.18
CA PRO A 755 -29.56 -43.02 4.84
C PRO A 755 -30.71 -42.02 4.88
N GLU A 756 -30.47 -40.73 4.63
CA GLU A 756 -31.54 -39.81 4.18
C GLU A 756 -31.02 -38.88 3.08
N ALA A 757 -31.89 -38.67 2.09
CA ALA A 757 -31.58 -38.32 0.71
C ALA A 757 -31.56 -36.81 0.39
N ASP A 758 -31.02 -36.53 -0.80
CA ASP A 758 -31.07 -35.30 -1.63
C ASP A 758 -30.00 -34.22 -1.29
N THR A 759 -29.14 -33.73 -2.18
CA THR A 759 -29.20 -33.63 -3.65
C THR A 759 -27.78 -33.47 -4.25
N GLU A 760 -27.60 -33.95 -5.47
CA GLU A 760 -26.37 -33.99 -6.27
C GLU A 760 -25.66 -32.63 -6.49
N LYS A 761 -24.36 -32.57 -6.15
CA LYS A 761 -23.26 -32.14 -7.04
C LYS A 761 -21.92 -32.13 -6.29
N GLY A 762 -20.98 -32.95 -6.76
CA GLY A 762 -19.55 -32.79 -6.43
C GLY A 762 -18.87 -34.01 -5.81
N SER A 763 -18.91 -35.16 -6.47
CA SER A 763 -18.02 -36.29 -6.15
C SER A 763 -17.67 -37.03 -7.43
N ARG A 764 -16.66 -36.51 -8.14
CA ARG A 764 -15.95 -37.22 -9.21
C ARG A 764 -14.52 -36.73 -9.21
N ALA A 765 -13.70 -37.25 -8.29
CA ALA A 765 -12.25 -37.35 -8.41
C ALA A 765 -11.63 -37.95 -7.13
N MET A 766 -11.70 -39.27 -6.95
CA MET A 766 -10.67 -40.01 -6.20
C MET A 766 -10.75 -41.53 -6.43
N GLU A 767 -10.94 -41.96 -7.68
CA GLU A 767 -10.64 -43.34 -8.07
C GLU A 767 -9.29 -43.34 -8.77
N GLY A 768 -8.21 -43.66 -8.05
CA GLY A 768 -6.88 -43.83 -8.65
C GLY A 768 -5.64 -43.50 -7.81
N ALA A 769 -5.73 -43.21 -6.51
CA ALA A 769 -4.54 -42.98 -5.68
C ALA A 769 -3.97 -44.31 -5.14
N CYS A 770 -2.65 -44.51 -5.27
CA CYS A 770 -1.94 -45.65 -4.69
C CYS A 770 -2.06 -45.63 -3.15
N PRO A 771 -2.33 -46.77 -2.46
CA PRO A 771 -2.44 -46.83 -0.99
C PRO A 771 -1.27 -46.21 -0.24
N ASP A 772 -0.05 -46.34 -0.76
CA ASP A 772 1.17 -45.79 -0.16
C ASP A 772 1.19 -44.24 -0.19
N ALA A 773 0.71 -43.64 -1.28
CA ALA A 773 0.65 -42.18 -1.42
C ALA A 773 -0.38 -41.56 -0.45
N LEU A 774 -1.50 -42.23 -0.22
CA LEU A 774 -2.50 -41.80 0.77
C LEU A 774 -1.97 -41.90 2.20
N ALA A 775 -1.20 -42.95 2.52
CA ALA A 775 -0.54 -43.10 3.82
C ALA A 775 0.49 -42.00 4.07
N GLN A 776 1.31 -41.66 3.06
CA GLN A 776 2.25 -40.54 3.13
C GLN A 776 1.54 -39.20 3.32
N GLN A 777 0.44 -38.95 2.60
CA GLN A 777 -0.38 -37.74 2.76
C GLN A 777 -0.92 -37.59 4.19
N ARG A 778 -1.43 -38.68 4.78
CA ARG A 778 -1.89 -38.71 6.17
C ARG A 778 -0.76 -38.42 7.16
N ALA A 779 0.43 -38.98 6.94
CA ALA A 779 1.59 -38.74 7.81
C ALA A 779 2.07 -37.27 7.75
N ALA A 780 2.12 -36.67 6.55
CA ALA A 780 2.46 -35.26 6.39
C ALA A 780 1.42 -34.33 7.03
N ALA A 781 0.13 -34.63 6.82
CA ALA A 781 -0.98 -33.92 7.45
C ALA A 781 -0.90 -33.99 8.99
N ALA A 782 -0.59 -35.16 9.55
CA ALA A 782 -0.42 -35.34 11.00
C ALA A 782 0.75 -34.51 11.56
N ARG A 783 1.93 -34.52 10.92
CA ARG A 783 3.07 -33.69 11.32
C ARG A 783 2.74 -32.20 11.28
N LEU A 784 2.03 -31.76 10.24
CA LEU A 784 1.58 -30.38 10.12
C LEU A 784 0.64 -30.00 11.26
N LEU A 785 -0.34 -30.85 11.59
CA LEU A 785 -1.26 -30.63 12.71
C LEU A 785 -0.57 -30.55 14.08
N GLU A 786 0.46 -31.37 14.30
CA GLU A 786 1.25 -31.35 15.54
C GLU A 786 1.97 -30.00 15.69
N VAL A 787 2.68 -29.56 14.66
CA VAL A 787 3.37 -28.26 14.64
C VAL A 787 2.37 -27.11 14.83
N LEU A 788 1.19 -27.17 14.21
CA LEU A 788 0.14 -26.17 14.40
C LEU A 788 -0.37 -26.15 15.85
N ALA A 789 -0.54 -27.30 16.48
CA ALA A 789 -0.98 -27.39 17.87
C ALA A 789 0.06 -26.81 18.84
N ASP A 790 1.35 -27.02 18.58
CA ASP A 790 2.44 -26.47 19.38
C ASP A 790 2.51 -24.94 19.28
N LEU A 791 2.35 -24.42 18.06
CA LEU A 791 2.26 -22.97 17.82
C LEU A 791 1.03 -22.36 18.47
N ASP A 792 -0.12 -23.03 18.47
CA ASP A 792 -1.35 -22.54 19.12
C ASP A 792 -1.13 -22.41 20.63
N ARG A 793 -0.58 -23.44 21.28
CA ARG A 793 -0.23 -23.41 22.71
C ARG A 793 0.76 -22.28 23.03
N ALA A 794 1.78 -22.09 22.21
CA ALA A 794 2.75 -21.01 22.39
C ALA A 794 2.12 -19.61 22.29
N HIS A 795 1.17 -19.41 21.36
CA HIS A 795 0.41 -18.18 21.26
C HIS A 795 -0.46 -17.96 22.50
N GLU A 796 -1.20 -18.97 22.95
CA GLU A 796 -2.05 -18.90 24.14
C GLU A 796 -1.25 -18.55 25.40
N GLU A 797 -0.11 -19.21 25.64
CA GLU A 797 0.75 -18.93 26.79
C GLU A 797 1.24 -17.48 26.81
N PHE A 798 1.63 -16.94 25.64
CA PHE A 798 2.05 -15.55 25.54
C PHE A 798 0.90 -14.58 25.77
N GLN A 799 -0.30 -14.90 25.29
CA GLN A 799 -1.50 -14.09 25.53
C GLN A 799 -1.83 -14.02 27.03
N GLN A 800 -1.76 -15.14 27.73
CA GLN A 800 -2.02 -15.20 29.17
C GLN A 800 -0.99 -14.40 29.98
N ARG A 801 0.31 -14.51 29.64
CA ARG A 801 1.38 -13.73 30.30
C ARG A 801 1.20 -12.22 30.12
N GLU A 802 0.75 -11.78 28.94
CA GLU A 802 0.45 -10.37 28.67
C GLU A 802 -0.74 -9.88 29.50
N GLN A 803 -1.84 -10.65 29.55
CA GLN A 803 -3.01 -10.30 30.36
C GLN A 803 -2.65 -10.19 31.86
N GLN A 804 -1.79 -11.08 32.35
CA GLN A 804 -1.28 -11.01 33.73
C GLN A 804 -0.43 -9.76 33.97
N LYS A 805 0.43 -9.36 33.02
CA LYS A 805 1.21 -8.11 33.12
C LYS A 805 0.33 -6.85 33.12
N VAL A 806 -0.72 -6.82 32.30
CA VAL A 806 -1.68 -5.71 32.26
C VAL A 806 -2.48 -5.63 33.56
N ALA A 807 -2.85 -6.78 34.14
CA ALA A 807 -3.58 -6.84 35.41
C ALA A 807 -2.73 -6.41 36.63
N LEU A 808 -1.40 -6.49 36.55
CA LEU A 808 -0.49 -6.14 37.65
C LEU A 808 -0.13 -4.64 37.70
N GLY A 809 -0.45 -3.85 36.67
CA GLY A 809 -0.18 -2.41 36.62
C GLY A 809 1.32 -2.02 36.66
N PRO A 810 1.70 -0.79 36.30
CA PRO A 810 3.07 -0.31 36.44
C PRO A 810 3.34 0.05 37.90
N LEU A 811 3.76 -0.93 38.72
CA LEU A 811 4.46 -0.63 39.96
C LEU A 811 5.93 -0.32 39.61
N GLY A 812 6.38 0.85 40.07
CA GLY A 812 7.53 1.60 39.55
C GLY A 812 8.85 0.84 39.35
N HIS A 813 9.53 1.23 38.28
CA HIS A 813 10.99 1.29 38.21
C HIS A 813 11.42 2.67 37.75
#